data_AF-A0A102DFZ5-F1
#
_entry.id   AF-A0A102DFZ5-F1
#
_cell.length_a   1.000
_cell.length_b   1.000
_cell.length_c   1.000
_cell.angle_alpha   90.00
_cell.angle_beta   90.00
_cell.angle_gamma   90.00
#
_symmetry.space_group_name_H-M   'P 1'
#
loop_
_entity.id
_entity.type
_entity.pdbx_description
1 polymer ?
#
loop_
_entity_poly.entity_id
_entity_poly.type
_entity_poly.pdbx_seq_one_letter_code
_entity_poly.pdbx_strand_id
1 'polypeptide(L)'
;MTVPVEIPFTTFTGDGSTTSFVVPFSWTESGDVQANYTAGGVTTSAGYSITGTSGNSHVVFSVAPPAGAIGAIWRQTPVEQEQSTPFASGGAFPNQALMAGLDAVTRMIAELNLQLAACVRGPLGDTIQILPPATVRAGSYFAWDATGKIPIAASGTGADASLRADLAAPTGGAIVGFQQSGTGAVGRTIQAKAGEGVSILDYGGAADDETDNYPALMDAIAAFQASNGNPDYVAGPRIRFPWAPLPYYFSEPVNLKTTVILEGDTSPYALNGLATVLRFPESTPGFIVNRYNTLGSTTLTTPTTGADGSTFRNLAIVGGGGPVDYTGNTAGIWARAQVTIEDCYVADFAGNNVQIVATSGAGGAAEGQASGYKIDGLYVNGSGLHGVYIQGGDANVGSTNRINVHSAGAGGLIDLSFLGSTHISTQIDDCNANNQCQVSYTDGNAYQLIDHTPGIGASTTPGTNAAIWYPLGTTTQFPGHPAWSNAGTYVIGSPLFVQSGGPAPDNFISPYIEGGLPLAHLGSASIAFNPINGAANFTNTTPVWFNDGGVGSFVMSGFRLAQNTPFQSGGNSYFSLAGLGEGGANYAGTIINYTNTLNWPLSFRLATNFEEGSDADIAFSYAFSDQYQYFTGPNTTQTFGRTAPVPYVSGFPQVAIGSGANARIMANGTAAPTTGYHAQGEFVWNIAPTATGTLGWSCTASGTPGTWTAVTVP
;
A
#
# COMPACT_ATOMS: atom_id res chain seq x y z
N MET A 1 -88.97 55.87 -10.69
CA MET A 1 -88.89 54.44 -11.04
C MET A 1 -87.64 53.93 -10.33
N THR A 2 -87.64 52.74 -9.73
CA THR A 2 -86.43 52.23 -9.04
C THR A 2 -85.57 51.52 -10.06
N VAL A 3 -84.28 51.87 -10.20
CA VAL A 3 -83.34 51.05 -10.98
C VAL A 3 -83.15 49.72 -10.24
N PRO A 4 -83.56 48.57 -10.80
CA PRO A 4 -83.40 47.28 -10.14
C PRO A 4 -81.92 46.88 -10.07
N VAL A 5 -81.55 46.08 -9.07
CA VAL A 5 -80.22 45.46 -9.01
C VAL A 5 -80.11 44.47 -10.15
N GLU A 6 -79.30 44.82 -11.15
CA GLU A 6 -79.05 44.02 -12.33
C GLU A 6 -77.54 43.91 -12.58
N ILE A 7 -77.12 42.81 -13.19
CA ILE A 7 -75.72 42.61 -13.58
C ILE A 7 -75.52 43.33 -14.92
N PRO A 8 -74.74 44.42 -15.00
CA PRO A 8 -74.62 45.23 -16.21
C PRO A 8 -73.70 44.60 -17.27
N PHE A 9 -73.55 43.28 -17.25
CA PHE A 9 -72.76 42.54 -18.22
C PHE A 9 -73.34 41.14 -18.46
N THR A 10 -73.07 40.60 -19.63
CA THR A 10 -73.27 39.18 -19.96
C THR A 10 -72.16 38.72 -20.89
N THR A 11 -71.89 37.43 -20.89
CA THR A 11 -70.94 36.79 -21.81
C THR A 11 -71.67 35.80 -22.71
N PHE A 12 -71.12 35.59 -23.89
CA PHE A 12 -71.62 34.61 -24.85
C PHE A 12 -70.44 33.88 -25.51
N THR A 13 -70.71 32.70 -26.06
CA THR A 13 -69.74 31.96 -26.90
C THR A 13 -70.27 31.94 -28.32
N GLY A 14 -69.44 32.36 -29.28
CA GLY A 14 -69.76 32.29 -30.71
C GLY A 14 -69.84 30.84 -31.17
N ASP A 15 -70.85 30.54 -31.99
CA ASP A 15 -71.09 29.25 -32.64
C ASP A 15 -70.74 29.30 -34.14
N GLY A 16 -70.36 30.47 -34.66
CA GLY A 16 -70.12 30.71 -36.08
C GLY A 16 -71.38 30.99 -36.91
N SER A 17 -72.58 31.04 -36.30
CA SER A 17 -73.86 31.23 -36.99
C SER A 17 -74.81 32.26 -36.37
N THR A 18 -74.82 32.40 -35.05
CA THR A 18 -75.72 33.29 -34.31
C THR A 18 -75.20 34.73 -34.36
N THR A 19 -76.05 35.66 -34.83
CA THR A 19 -75.71 37.09 -34.92
C THR A 19 -76.38 37.95 -33.85
N SER A 20 -77.45 37.46 -33.22
CA SER A 20 -78.28 38.22 -32.27
C SER A 20 -78.15 37.68 -30.85
N PHE A 21 -77.80 38.55 -29.90
CA PHE A 21 -77.59 38.20 -28.50
C PHE A 21 -78.40 39.13 -27.59
N VAL A 22 -79.05 38.56 -26.59
CA VAL A 22 -79.91 39.29 -25.64
C VAL A 22 -79.06 40.22 -24.77
N VAL A 23 -79.55 41.44 -24.53
CA VAL A 23 -79.03 42.38 -23.54
C VAL A 23 -79.88 42.25 -22.27
N PRO A 24 -79.37 41.62 -21.19
CA PRO A 24 -80.19 41.28 -20.02
C PRO A 24 -80.28 42.40 -18.97
N PHE A 25 -79.82 43.60 -19.31
CA PHE A 25 -79.78 44.76 -18.41
C PHE A 25 -80.41 45.99 -19.06
N SER A 26 -80.91 46.91 -18.24
CA SER A 26 -81.49 48.18 -18.67
C SER A 26 -80.41 49.20 -19.07
N TRP A 27 -80.73 50.12 -19.98
CA TRP A 27 -79.87 51.21 -20.45
C TRP A 27 -80.67 52.51 -20.68
N THR A 28 -79.98 53.65 -20.77
CA THR A 28 -80.58 54.99 -20.94
C THR A 28 -80.74 55.33 -22.42
N GLU A 29 -79.67 55.15 -23.18
CA GLU A 29 -79.63 55.28 -24.63
C GLU A 29 -78.85 54.12 -25.27
N SER A 30 -79.05 53.87 -26.56
CA SER A 30 -78.44 52.71 -27.22
C SER A 30 -76.91 52.77 -27.24
N GLY A 31 -76.33 53.97 -27.07
CA GLY A 31 -74.88 54.17 -26.92
C GLY A 31 -74.31 53.61 -25.62
N ASP A 32 -75.13 53.40 -24.59
CA ASP A 32 -74.70 52.82 -23.31
C ASP A 32 -74.37 51.33 -23.43
N VAL A 33 -74.77 50.65 -24.51
CA VAL A 33 -74.54 49.21 -24.69
C VAL A 33 -73.31 48.99 -25.56
N GLN A 34 -72.31 48.33 -24.98
CA GLN A 34 -71.06 47.98 -25.64
C GLN A 34 -70.96 46.48 -25.83
N ALA A 35 -70.36 46.05 -26.93
CA ALA A 35 -70.16 44.63 -27.20
C ALA A 35 -68.83 44.35 -27.91
N ASN A 36 -68.22 43.22 -27.60
CA ASN A 36 -67.04 42.72 -28.29
C ASN A 36 -67.03 41.18 -28.34
N TYR A 37 -66.14 40.64 -29.16
CA TYR A 37 -65.75 39.23 -29.09
C TYR A 37 -64.27 39.05 -29.44
N THR A 38 -63.67 38.00 -28.89
CA THR A 38 -62.26 37.66 -29.12
C THR A 38 -62.16 36.29 -29.79
N ALA A 39 -61.49 36.25 -30.94
CA ALA A 39 -61.18 35.02 -31.68
C ALA A 39 -59.71 35.04 -32.11
N GLY A 40 -58.98 33.93 -31.91
CA GLY A 40 -57.56 33.84 -32.31
C GLY A 40 -56.64 34.90 -31.69
N GLY A 41 -56.98 35.41 -30.49
CA GLY A 41 -56.23 36.48 -29.81
C GLY A 41 -56.52 37.90 -30.29
N VAL A 42 -57.45 38.09 -31.24
CA VAL A 42 -57.87 39.40 -31.74
C VAL A 42 -59.25 39.75 -31.19
N THR A 43 -59.37 40.90 -30.53
CA THR A 43 -60.64 41.44 -30.04
C THR A 43 -61.28 42.33 -31.10
N THR A 44 -62.52 42.03 -31.49
CA THR A 44 -63.35 42.86 -32.37
C THR A 44 -64.39 43.59 -31.54
N SER A 45 -64.41 44.92 -31.60
CA SER A 45 -65.29 45.80 -30.79
C SER A 45 -66.15 46.76 -31.63
N ALA A 46 -66.32 46.47 -32.92
CA ALA A 46 -67.13 47.25 -33.86
C ALA A 46 -67.94 46.30 -34.75
N GLY A 47 -68.89 46.85 -35.52
CA GLY A 47 -69.69 46.05 -36.47
C GLY A 47 -70.91 45.35 -35.87
N TYR A 48 -71.48 45.91 -34.80
CA TYR A 48 -72.78 45.51 -34.24
C TYR A 48 -73.74 46.69 -34.18
N SER A 49 -75.04 46.41 -34.12
CA SER A 49 -76.09 47.40 -33.85
C SER A 49 -76.95 46.95 -32.66
N ILE A 50 -77.56 47.90 -31.98
CA ILE A 50 -78.52 47.63 -30.90
C ILE A 50 -79.93 47.71 -31.48
N THR A 51 -80.72 46.68 -31.25
CA THR A 51 -82.12 46.61 -31.70
C THR A 51 -83.04 46.40 -30.51
N GLY A 52 -84.26 46.94 -30.57
CA GLY A 52 -85.23 46.89 -29.47
C GLY A 52 -85.09 48.05 -28.46
N THR A 53 -85.84 47.95 -27.37
CA THR A 53 -85.85 48.96 -26.28
C THR A 53 -85.29 48.36 -25.00
N SER A 54 -84.77 49.19 -24.10
CA SER A 54 -84.28 48.80 -22.77
C SER A 54 -85.21 47.78 -22.09
N GLY A 55 -84.65 46.64 -21.67
CA GLY A 55 -85.38 45.49 -21.09
C GLY A 55 -85.88 44.43 -22.10
N ASN A 56 -85.83 44.69 -23.40
CA ASN A 56 -86.12 43.74 -24.48
C ASN A 56 -85.30 44.08 -25.74
N SER A 57 -83.97 44.13 -25.58
CA SER A 57 -83.03 44.55 -26.61
C SER A 57 -82.00 43.48 -26.94
N HIS A 58 -81.50 43.53 -28.18
CA HIS A 58 -80.48 42.62 -28.68
C HIS A 58 -79.30 43.40 -29.28
N VAL A 59 -78.09 42.91 -29.03
CA VAL A 59 -76.90 43.22 -29.83
C VAL A 59 -76.93 42.33 -31.06
N VAL A 60 -76.90 42.93 -32.26
CA VAL A 60 -76.88 42.21 -33.53
C VAL A 60 -75.55 42.50 -34.24
N PHE A 61 -74.69 41.50 -34.35
CA PHE A 61 -73.44 41.59 -35.11
C PHE A 61 -73.71 41.47 -36.62
N SER A 62 -73.02 42.29 -37.41
CA SER A 62 -73.07 42.24 -38.88
C SER A 62 -72.46 40.95 -39.46
N VAL A 63 -71.61 40.28 -38.70
CA VAL A 63 -71.02 38.96 -39.00
C VAL A 63 -71.09 38.12 -37.72
N ALA A 64 -71.53 36.86 -37.83
CA ALA A 64 -71.62 35.97 -36.68
C ALA A 64 -70.22 35.75 -36.05
N PRO A 65 -70.07 35.89 -34.71
CA PRO A 65 -68.83 35.58 -34.02
C PRO A 65 -68.41 34.12 -34.30
N PRO A 66 -67.15 33.85 -34.71
CA PRO A 66 -66.68 32.51 -35.06
C PRO A 66 -66.86 31.48 -33.93
N ALA A 67 -66.92 30.20 -34.27
CA ALA A 67 -67.05 29.12 -33.30
C ALA A 67 -65.90 29.15 -32.26
N GLY A 68 -66.26 29.18 -30.98
CA GLY A 68 -65.31 29.26 -29.86
C GLY A 68 -64.81 30.68 -29.55
N ALA A 69 -65.29 31.71 -30.25
CA ALA A 69 -65.03 33.09 -29.85
C ALA A 69 -65.72 33.41 -28.53
N ILE A 70 -65.01 34.05 -27.60
CA ILE A 70 -65.60 34.49 -26.32
C ILE A 70 -66.00 35.95 -26.47
N GLY A 71 -67.28 36.25 -26.29
CA GLY A 71 -67.83 37.60 -26.38
C GLY A 71 -68.41 38.12 -25.09
N ALA A 72 -68.45 39.44 -24.98
CA ALA A 72 -69.04 40.15 -23.85
C ALA A 72 -69.93 41.28 -24.36
N ILE A 73 -71.03 41.50 -23.64
CA ILE A 73 -71.93 42.64 -23.80
C ILE A 73 -72.02 43.30 -22.44
N TRP A 74 -71.75 44.59 -22.35
CA TRP A 74 -71.77 45.32 -21.08
C TRP A 74 -72.37 46.70 -21.24
N ARG A 75 -72.85 47.25 -20.13
CA ARG A 75 -73.27 48.64 -20.05
C ARG A 75 -72.07 49.53 -19.73
N GLN A 76 -71.97 50.65 -20.44
CA GLN A 76 -71.01 51.70 -20.21
C GLN A 76 -71.72 53.04 -20.28
N THR A 77 -72.24 53.48 -19.13
CA THR A 77 -72.91 54.78 -19.02
C THR A 77 -71.84 55.89 -19.10
N PRO A 78 -71.97 56.90 -19.96
CA PRO A 78 -71.04 58.02 -20.02
C PRO A 78 -70.89 58.71 -18.67
N VAL A 79 -69.65 58.80 -18.16
CA VAL A 79 -69.34 59.42 -16.85
C VAL A 79 -69.65 60.92 -16.86
N GLU A 80 -69.53 61.56 -18.02
CA GLU A 80 -69.93 62.95 -18.22
C GLU A 80 -71.44 63.01 -18.50
N GLN A 81 -72.19 63.61 -17.58
CA GLN A 81 -73.62 63.84 -17.72
C GLN A 81 -73.84 65.34 -17.92
N GLU A 82 -74.00 65.76 -19.16
CA GLU A 82 -74.33 67.15 -19.47
C GLU A 82 -75.83 67.38 -19.31
N GLN A 83 -76.22 68.12 -18.26
CA GLN A 83 -77.60 68.59 -18.14
C GLN A 83 -77.80 69.81 -19.06
N SER A 84 -78.17 69.56 -20.32
CA SER A 84 -78.26 70.58 -21.37
C SER A 84 -79.36 71.64 -21.18
N THR A 85 -80.29 71.43 -20.22
CA THR A 85 -81.29 72.44 -19.82
C THR A 85 -81.33 72.63 -18.30
N PRO A 86 -81.07 73.86 -17.78
CA PRO A 86 -81.21 74.14 -16.35
C PRO A 86 -82.66 73.96 -15.90
N PHE A 87 -82.86 73.59 -14.64
CA PHE A 87 -84.21 73.55 -14.06
C PHE A 87 -84.83 74.95 -14.13
N ALA A 88 -86.02 75.08 -14.71
CA ALA A 88 -86.71 76.36 -14.84
C ALA A 88 -87.02 76.93 -13.44
N SER A 89 -86.59 78.17 -13.18
CA SER A 89 -86.85 78.85 -11.90
C SER A 89 -88.35 79.12 -11.75
N GLY A 90 -88.95 78.65 -10.66
CA GLY A 90 -90.37 78.86 -10.33
C GLY A 90 -91.38 77.93 -11.03
N GLY A 91 -90.93 76.93 -11.80
CA GLY A 91 -91.79 75.93 -12.45
C GLY A 91 -92.18 74.74 -11.55
N ALA A 92 -93.09 73.88 -12.04
CA ALA A 92 -93.40 72.61 -11.38
C ALA A 92 -92.14 71.74 -11.24
N PHE A 93 -92.00 71.03 -10.12
CA PHE A 93 -90.83 70.20 -9.83
C PHE A 93 -90.60 69.18 -10.97
N PRO A 94 -89.45 69.22 -11.67
CA PRO A 94 -89.17 68.39 -12.84
C PRO A 94 -88.76 66.98 -12.40
N ASN A 95 -89.72 66.25 -11.83
CA ASN A 95 -89.52 64.92 -11.25
C ASN A 95 -88.92 63.93 -12.26
N GLN A 96 -89.31 63.98 -13.52
CA GLN A 96 -88.87 63.03 -14.54
C GLN A 96 -87.40 63.24 -14.94
N ALA A 97 -86.99 64.50 -15.16
CA ALA A 97 -85.61 64.82 -15.52
C ALA A 97 -84.64 64.56 -14.36
N LEU A 98 -85.06 64.90 -13.13
CA LEU A 98 -84.26 64.61 -11.93
C LEU A 98 -84.10 63.11 -11.70
N MET A 99 -85.19 62.33 -11.80
CA MET A 99 -85.14 60.89 -11.60
C MET A 99 -84.32 60.20 -12.69
N ALA A 100 -84.39 60.65 -13.94
CA ALA A 100 -83.53 60.13 -15.02
C ALA A 100 -82.03 60.36 -14.74
N GLY A 101 -81.67 61.54 -14.20
CA GLY A 101 -80.29 61.83 -13.80
C GLY A 101 -79.83 60.96 -12.61
N LEU A 102 -80.69 60.76 -11.61
CA LEU A 102 -80.39 59.87 -10.47
C LEU A 102 -80.26 58.40 -10.89
N ASP A 103 -81.08 57.95 -11.84
CA ASP A 103 -81.02 56.61 -12.39
C ASP A 103 -79.70 56.38 -13.17
N ALA A 104 -79.23 57.38 -13.93
CA ALA A 104 -77.94 57.34 -14.61
C ALA A 104 -76.76 57.24 -13.62
N VAL A 105 -76.77 58.05 -12.55
CA VAL A 105 -75.76 57.97 -11.48
C VAL A 105 -75.78 56.60 -10.78
N THR A 106 -76.97 56.04 -10.55
CA THR A 106 -77.11 54.70 -9.94
C THR A 106 -76.48 53.62 -10.83
N ARG A 107 -76.65 53.72 -12.16
CA ARG A 107 -76.03 52.81 -13.12
C ARG A 107 -74.51 52.94 -13.16
N MET A 108 -73.97 54.15 -13.09
CA MET A 108 -72.52 54.38 -12.99
C MET A 108 -71.92 53.74 -11.74
N ILE A 109 -72.59 53.86 -10.59
CA ILE A 109 -72.14 53.26 -9.34
C ILE A 109 -72.12 51.72 -9.45
N ALA A 110 -73.14 51.13 -10.08
CA ALA A 110 -73.18 49.69 -10.30
C ALA A 110 -72.05 49.20 -11.23
N GLU A 111 -71.77 49.96 -12.30
CA GLU A 111 -70.67 49.69 -13.23
C GLU A 111 -69.31 49.82 -12.54
N LEU A 112 -69.11 50.86 -11.73
CA LEU A 112 -67.89 51.08 -10.96
C LEU A 112 -67.64 49.97 -9.94
N ASN A 113 -68.68 49.51 -9.23
CA ASN A 113 -68.57 48.39 -8.29
C ASN A 113 -68.16 47.09 -8.97
N LEU A 114 -68.65 46.83 -10.19
CA LEU A 114 -68.25 45.66 -10.97
C LEU A 114 -66.77 45.77 -11.39
N GLN A 115 -66.34 46.94 -11.86
CA GLN A 115 -64.94 47.17 -12.22
C GLN A 115 -64.00 47.05 -11.01
N LEU A 116 -64.42 47.57 -9.85
CA LEU A 116 -63.67 47.45 -8.60
C LEU A 116 -63.59 46.00 -8.09
N ALA A 117 -64.63 45.19 -8.31
CA ALA A 117 -64.63 43.77 -7.96
C ALA A 117 -63.67 42.94 -8.84
N ALA A 118 -63.33 43.43 -10.03
CA ALA A 118 -62.47 42.75 -10.99
C ALA A 118 -61.00 43.25 -10.98
N CYS A 119 -60.63 44.21 -10.12
CA CYS A 119 -59.30 44.82 -10.11
C CYS A 119 -58.38 44.29 -9.00
N VAL A 120 -57.06 44.36 -9.23
CA VAL A 120 -56.05 44.20 -8.17
C VAL A 120 -56.11 45.42 -7.27
N ARG A 121 -56.25 45.23 -5.94
CA ARG A 121 -56.41 46.32 -4.97
C ARG A 121 -55.12 46.56 -4.19
N GLY A 122 -54.65 47.80 -4.21
CA GLY A 122 -53.57 48.28 -3.34
C GLY A 122 -54.11 48.93 -2.06
N PRO A 123 -53.27 49.10 -1.03
CA PRO A 123 -53.54 49.96 0.12
C PRO A 123 -53.92 51.40 -0.30
N LEU A 124 -54.69 52.09 0.55
CA LEU A 124 -55.07 53.49 0.31
C LEU A 124 -53.81 54.38 0.26
N GLY A 125 -53.55 54.99 -0.89
CA GLY A 125 -52.34 55.80 -1.15
C GLY A 125 -51.31 55.12 -2.06
N ASP A 126 -51.43 53.82 -2.32
CA ASP A 126 -50.58 53.12 -3.28
C ASP A 126 -51.12 53.25 -4.71
N THR A 127 -50.25 53.64 -5.63
CA THR A 127 -50.53 53.62 -7.06
C THR A 127 -49.96 52.34 -7.67
N ILE A 128 -50.80 51.34 -7.89
CA ILE A 128 -50.42 50.14 -8.65
C ILE A 128 -50.42 50.50 -10.14
N GLN A 129 -49.26 50.38 -10.80
CA GLN A 129 -49.10 50.67 -12.23
C GLN A 129 -49.77 49.59 -13.11
N ILE A 130 -50.00 49.90 -14.39
CA ILE A 130 -50.69 49.03 -15.37
C ILE A 130 -49.97 47.67 -15.48
N LEU A 131 -50.76 46.57 -15.55
CA LEU A 131 -50.23 45.22 -15.79
C LEU A 131 -49.40 45.16 -17.08
N PRO A 132 -48.30 44.39 -17.12
CA PRO A 132 -47.53 44.19 -18.34
C PRO A 132 -48.42 43.69 -19.51
N PRO A 133 -48.11 44.08 -20.77
CA PRO A 133 -48.84 43.61 -21.94
C PRO A 133 -48.97 42.09 -21.98
N ALA A 134 -50.07 41.57 -22.53
CA ALA A 134 -50.34 40.13 -22.60
C ALA A 134 -49.19 39.33 -23.26
N THR A 135 -48.52 39.92 -24.23
CA THR A 135 -47.34 39.35 -24.91
C THR A 135 -46.12 39.19 -24.00
N VAL A 136 -45.98 40.01 -22.96
CA VAL A 136 -44.87 39.97 -22.00
C VAL A 136 -45.14 39.00 -20.85
N ARG A 137 -46.40 38.88 -20.42
CA ARG A 137 -46.79 38.02 -19.27
C ARG A 137 -47.23 36.60 -19.65
N ALA A 138 -47.22 36.25 -20.94
CA ALA A 138 -47.55 34.91 -21.38
C ALA A 138 -46.54 33.89 -20.81
N GLY A 139 -47.02 32.94 -20.00
CA GLY A 139 -46.17 31.92 -19.36
C GLY A 139 -45.37 32.40 -18.15
N SER A 140 -45.64 33.61 -17.62
CA SER A 140 -44.95 34.19 -16.47
C SER A 140 -45.83 34.23 -15.22
N TYR A 141 -45.21 34.35 -14.05
CA TYR A 141 -45.92 34.66 -12.81
C TYR A 141 -46.11 36.17 -12.64
N PHE A 142 -47.17 36.53 -11.92
CA PHE A 142 -47.34 37.86 -11.38
C PHE A 142 -46.37 38.07 -10.21
N ALA A 143 -45.50 39.07 -10.30
CA ALA A 143 -44.53 39.43 -9.27
C ALA A 143 -44.41 40.95 -9.13
N TRP A 144 -43.62 41.41 -8.15
CA TRP A 144 -43.34 42.83 -7.91
C TRP A 144 -41.90 43.18 -8.28
N ASP A 145 -41.68 44.39 -8.77
CA ASP A 145 -40.34 44.95 -8.97
C ASP A 145 -39.61 45.20 -7.63
N ALA A 146 -38.34 45.59 -7.70
CA ALA A 146 -37.52 45.87 -6.51
C ALA A 146 -38.09 46.98 -5.61
N THR A 147 -38.99 47.83 -6.14
CA THR A 147 -39.66 48.90 -5.38
C THR A 147 -41.02 48.49 -4.81
N GLY A 148 -41.54 47.31 -5.17
CA GLY A 148 -42.84 46.80 -4.72
C GLY A 148 -44.06 47.49 -5.35
N LYS A 149 -43.86 48.34 -6.38
CA LYS A 149 -44.90 49.23 -6.94
C LYS A 149 -45.33 48.86 -8.35
N ILE A 150 -44.48 48.16 -9.09
CA ILE A 150 -44.72 47.81 -10.49
C ILE A 150 -44.96 46.30 -10.57
N PRO A 151 -46.14 45.87 -11.06
CA PRO A 151 -46.34 44.47 -11.40
C PRO A 151 -45.43 44.06 -12.55
N ILE A 152 -44.64 43.01 -12.38
CA ILE A 152 -43.74 42.47 -13.40
C ILE A 152 -44.12 41.03 -13.75
N ALA A 153 -43.77 40.64 -14.97
CA ALA A 153 -43.82 39.25 -15.42
C ALA A 153 -42.50 38.57 -15.04
N ALA A 154 -42.51 37.74 -14.01
CA ALA A 154 -41.33 36.98 -13.60
C ALA A 154 -41.29 35.62 -14.29
N SER A 155 -40.10 35.22 -14.77
CA SER A 155 -39.88 33.89 -15.34
C SER A 155 -39.98 32.82 -14.26
N GLY A 156 -40.84 31.81 -14.43
CA GLY A 156 -40.78 30.62 -13.57
C GLY A 156 -41.83 29.56 -13.90
N THR A 157 -41.40 28.30 -13.85
CA THR A 157 -42.24 27.09 -13.74
C THR A 157 -41.98 26.33 -12.44
N GLY A 158 -41.48 27.00 -11.39
CA GLY A 158 -41.00 26.31 -10.17
C GLY A 158 -39.70 25.51 -10.35
N ALA A 159 -39.04 25.62 -11.50
CA ALA A 159 -37.69 25.12 -11.73
C ALA A 159 -36.76 26.34 -11.83
N ASP A 160 -35.88 26.52 -10.85
CA ASP A 160 -34.76 27.45 -10.95
C ASP A 160 -33.86 26.99 -12.10
N ALA A 161 -33.95 27.67 -13.24
CA ALA A 161 -33.19 27.31 -14.44
C ALA A 161 -31.67 27.49 -14.22
N SER A 162 -31.27 28.42 -13.34
CA SER A 162 -29.87 28.69 -12.96
C SER A 162 -29.31 27.62 -12.02
N LEU A 163 -30.10 27.06 -11.11
CA LEU A 163 -29.62 26.05 -10.17
C LEU A 163 -29.01 24.82 -10.86
N ARG A 164 -29.56 24.41 -12.01
CA ARG A 164 -28.96 23.33 -12.82
C ARG A 164 -27.59 23.70 -13.37
N ALA A 165 -27.40 24.97 -13.77
CA ALA A 165 -26.11 25.46 -14.22
C ALA A 165 -25.12 25.59 -13.06
N ASP A 166 -25.56 26.10 -11.91
CA ASP A 166 -24.71 26.26 -10.72
C ASP A 166 -24.23 24.92 -10.16
N LEU A 167 -25.10 23.91 -10.11
CA LEU A 167 -24.74 22.55 -9.68
C LEU A 167 -23.87 21.81 -10.68
N ALA A 168 -24.00 22.10 -11.98
CA ALA A 168 -23.19 21.49 -13.04
C ALA A 168 -21.80 22.14 -13.20
N ALA A 169 -21.61 23.36 -12.68
CA ALA A 169 -20.31 24.02 -12.69
C ALA A 169 -19.29 23.23 -11.83
N PRO A 170 -17.97 23.32 -12.10
CA PRO A 170 -16.94 22.71 -11.25
C PRO A 170 -17.00 23.15 -9.78
N THR A 171 -17.54 24.34 -9.52
CA THR A 171 -17.78 24.89 -8.17
C THR A 171 -19.11 24.46 -7.56
N GLY A 172 -19.92 23.66 -8.25
CA GLY A 172 -21.23 23.20 -7.77
C GLY A 172 -21.13 22.39 -6.47
N GLY A 173 -20.02 21.68 -6.27
CA GLY A 173 -19.75 20.99 -5.00
C GLY A 173 -19.55 21.95 -3.81
N ALA A 174 -19.23 23.22 -4.01
CA ALA A 174 -19.11 24.21 -2.95
C ALA A 174 -20.48 24.68 -2.41
N ILE A 175 -21.55 24.54 -3.20
CA ILE A 175 -22.90 24.95 -2.80
C ILE A 175 -23.77 23.79 -2.30
N VAL A 176 -23.29 22.55 -2.41
CA VAL A 176 -23.96 21.36 -1.88
C VAL A 176 -23.43 21.06 -0.47
N GLY A 177 -24.31 21.15 0.52
CA GLY A 177 -24.02 20.77 1.90
C GLY A 177 -23.86 19.25 2.07
N PHE A 178 -22.92 18.86 2.90
CA PHE A 178 -22.63 17.49 3.33
C PHE A 178 -22.49 17.46 4.85
N GLN A 179 -23.13 16.49 5.50
CA GLN A 179 -22.93 16.21 6.91
C GLN A 179 -22.87 14.70 7.11
N GLN A 180 -21.80 14.24 7.75
CA GLN A 180 -21.64 12.83 8.08
C GLN A 180 -22.72 12.38 9.08
N SER A 181 -23.15 11.12 8.99
CA SER A 181 -24.06 10.56 9.98
C SER A 181 -23.39 10.40 11.36
N GLY A 182 -24.09 10.78 12.43
CA GLY A 182 -23.64 10.57 13.82
C GLY A 182 -23.68 11.84 14.67
N THR A 183 -23.93 11.67 15.98
CA THR A 183 -23.92 12.79 16.95
C THR A 183 -22.55 13.45 16.98
N GLY A 184 -22.51 14.78 16.79
CA GLY A 184 -21.27 15.57 16.77
C GLY A 184 -20.69 15.81 15.36
N ALA A 185 -21.30 15.29 14.30
CA ALA A 185 -20.88 15.61 12.93
C ALA A 185 -21.14 17.09 12.58
N VAL A 186 -20.14 17.75 12.02
CA VAL A 186 -20.20 19.16 11.61
C VAL A 186 -20.48 19.24 10.10
N GLY A 187 -21.42 20.11 9.71
CA GLY A 187 -21.77 20.35 8.32
C GLY A 187 -20.64 21.07 7.56
N ARG A 188 -20.42 20.66 6.31
CA ARG A 188 -19.42 21.23 5.39
C ARG A 188 -19.88 21.06 3.94
N THR A 189 -19.10 21.46 2.95
CA THR A 189 -19.46 21.28 1.52
C THR A 189 -19.06 19.88 1.02
N ILE A 190 -19.77 19.35 0.02
CA ILE A 190 -19.38 18.07 -0.60
C ILE A 190 -18.03 18.19 -1.32
N GLN A 191 -17.69 19.36 -1.87
CA GLN A 191 -16.36 19.61 -2.46
C GLN A 191 -15.24 19.45 -1.44
N ALA A 192 -15.41 20.02 -0.24
CA ALA A 192 -14.45 19.85 0.84
C ALA A 192 -14.37 18.38 1.31
N LYS A 193 -15.40 17.57 1.06
CA LYS A 193 -15.42 16.12 1.35
C LYS A 193 -14.75 15.27 0.30
N ALA A 194 -15.02 15.53 -0.97
CA ALA A 194 -14.31 14.86 -2.06
C ALA A 194 -12.80 15.15 -2.00
N GLY A 195 -12.39 16.37 -1.67
CA GLY A 195 -10.98 16.77 -1.59
C GLY A 195 -10.18 16.18 -0.41
N GLU A 196 -10.77 15.36 0.46
CA GLU A 196 -9.99 14.61 1.47
C GLU A 196 -9.14 13.48 0.85
N GLY A 197 -9.52 13.00 -0.34
CA GLY A 197 -8.76 12.03 -1.12
C GLY A 197 -8.32 12.65 -2.44
N VAL A 198 -7.04 12.51 -2.77
CA VAL A 198 -6.51 12.95 -4.06
C VAL A 198 -6.23 11.71 -4.91
N SER A 199 -6.74 11.69 -6.13
CA SER A 199 -6.39 10.71 -7.15
C SER A 199 -5.54 11.34 -8.24
N ILE A 200 -4.72 10.51 -8.89
CA ILE A 200 -4.03 10.91 -10.12
C ILE A 200 -5.01 11.38 -11.22
N LEU A 201 -6.24 10.85 -11.21
CA LEU A 201 -7.29 11.21 -12.18
C LEU A 201 -7.78 12.65 -12.02
N ASP A 202 -7.68 13.23 -10.80
CA ASP A 202 -8.11 14.61 -10.53
C ASP A 202 -7.21 15.65 -11.23
N TYR A 203 -6.01 15.23 -11.64
CA TYR A 203 -4.99 16.05 -12.30
C TYR A 203 -4.77 15.64 -13.76
N GLY A 204 -5.73 14.94 -14.36
CA GLY A 204 -5.69 14.55 -15.77
C GLY A 204 -4.88 13.29 -16.07
N GLY A 205 -4.47 12.54 -15.06
CA GLY A 205 -3.89 11.21 -15.28
C GLY A 205 -4.93 10.22 -15.78
N ALA A 206 -4.47 9.21 -16.51
CA ALA A 206 -5.31 8.13 -17.03
C ALA A 206 -4.53 6.81 -17.11
N ALA A 207 -5.23 5.73 -16.85
CA ALA A 207 -4.75 4.37 -17.02
C ALA A 207 -5.26 3.81 -18.34
N ASP A 208 -4.68 4.30 -19.42
CA ASP A 208 -5.00 3.95 -20.81
C ASP A 208 -3.76 3.52 -21.60
N ASP A 209 -2.61 3.41 -20.92
CA ASP A 209 -1.31 3.09 -21.51
C ASP A 209 -0.79 4.07 -22.59
N GLU A 210 -1.43 5.23 -22.73
CA GLU A 210 -1.09 6.22 -23.74
C GLU A 210 -0.84 7.59 -23.10
N THR A 211 -1.67 7.96 -22.13
CA THR A 211 -1.55 9.20 -21.38
C THR A 211 -0.30 9.15 -20.52
N ASP A 212 0.58 10.13 -20.72
CA ASP A 212 1.72 10.35 -19.82
C ASP A 212 1.22 10.92 -18.49
N ASN A 213 1.40 10.15 -17.42
CA ASN A 213 0.95 10.48 -16.08
C ASN A 213 1.99 11.30 -15.29
N TYR A 214 3.19 11.53 -15.84
CA TYR A 214 4.22 12.33 -15.19
C TYR A 214 3.74 13.75 -14.83
N PRO A 215 3.13 14.54 -15.75
CA PRO A 215 2.64 15.88 -15.43
C PRO A 215 1.54 15.85 -14.36
N ALA A 216 0.58 14.93 -14.47
CA ALA A 216 -0.52 14.79 -13.52
C ALA A 216 -0.03 14.49 -12.10
N LEU A 217 1.00 13.65 -11.96
CA LEU A 217 1.60 13.35 -10.65
C LEU A 217 2.30 14.58 -10.07
N MET A 218 3.06 15.32 -10.88
CA MET A 218 3.75 16.52 -10.42
C MET A 218 2.77 17.63 -10.04
N ASP A 219 1.68 17.80 -10.79
CA ASP A 219 0.63 18.77 -10.47
C ASP A 219 -0.10 18.40 -9.16
N ALA A 220 -0.38 17.11 -8.94
CA ALA A 220 -0.97 16.61 -7.69
C ALA A 220 -0.07 16.89 -6.47
N ILE A 221 1.23 16.69 -6.61
CA ILE A 221 2.22 17.00 -5.56
C ILE A 221 2.27 18.52 -5.32
N ALA A 222 2.37 19.32 -6.39
CA ALA A 222 2.49 20.77 -6.30
C ALA A 222 1.24 21.44 -5.68
N ALA A 223 0.04 20.98 -6.04
CA ALA A 223 -1.21 21.48 -5.48
C ALA A 223 -1.30 21.27 -3.97
N PHE A 224 -0.82 20.13 -3.49
CA PHE A 224 -0.74 19.87 -2.05
C PHE A 224 0.26 20.81 -1.37
N GLN A 225 1.46 20.99 -1.94
CA GLN A 225 2.46 21.91 -1.40
C GLN A 225 1.93 23.35 -1.30
N ALA A 226 1.20 23.83 -2.32
CA ALA A 226 0.61 25.16 -2.32
C ALA A 226 -0.44 25.35 -1.21
N SER A 227 -1.09 24.27 -0.76
CA SER A 227 -2.09 24.31 0.31
C SER A 227 -1.49 24.31 1.72
N ASN A 228 -0.25 23.84 1.88
CA ASN A 228 0.45 23.77 3.16
C ASN A 228 1.39 24.97 3.33
N GLY A 229 0.99 25.95 4.14
CA GLY A 229 1.75 27.19 4.38
C GLY A 229 3.09 27.06 5.13
N ASN A 230 3.67 25.87 5.26
CA ASN A 230 4.99 25.64 5.89
C ASN A 230 5.95 24.94 4.91
N PRO A 231 6.94 25.63 4.34
CA PRO A 231 7.84 25.08 3.32
C PRO A 231 8.86 24.05 3.85
N ASP A 232 9.11 23.97 5.16
CA ASP A 232 10.25 23.21 5.72
C ASP A 232 9.87 21.80 6.20
N TYR A 233 8.60 21.53 6.53
CA TYR A 233 8.11 20.24 7.03
C TYR A 233 6.70 19.94 6.52
N VAL A 234 6.56 19.81 5.20
CA VAL A 234 5.29 19.48 4.55
C VAL A 234 5.06 17.97 4.67
N ALA A 235 4.07 17.54 5.45
CA ALA A 235 3.58 16.15 5.38
C ALA A 235 3.14 15.88 3.94
N GLY A 236 3.59 14.79 3.33
CA GLY A 236 3.28 14.50 1.93
C GLY A 236 1.81 14.28 1.61
N PRO A 237 1.33 14.58 0.38
CA PRO A 237 0.01 14.12 -0.05
C PRO A 237 -0.02 12.59 -0.09
N ARG A 238 -1.21 12.02 0.09
CA ARG A 238 -1.51 10.67 -0.35
C ARG A 238 -2.23 10.72 -1.68
N ILE A 239 -1.62 10.16 -2.72
CA ILE A 239 -2.13 10.15 -4.09
C ILE A 239 -2.55 8.72 -4.44
N ARG A 240 -3.83 8.56 -4.79
CA ARG A 240 -4.44 7.29 -5.19
C ARG A 240 -4.32 7.05 -6.69
N PHE A 241 -3.84 5.86 -7.03
CA PHE A 241 -3.88 5.26 -8.36
C PHE A 241 -4.92 4.13 -8.35
N PRO A 242 -6.20 4.44 -8.64
CA PRO A 242 -7.26 3.43 -8.57
C PRO A 242 -6.99 2.27 -9.51
N TRP A 243 -7.59 1.11 -9.21
CA TRP A 243 -7.61 -0.02 -10.13
C TRP A 243 -8.05 0.39 -11.54
N ALA A 244 -7.34 -0.13 -12.54
CA ALA A 244 -7.67 0.04 -13.94
C ALA A 244 -7.23 -1.18 -14.76
N PRO A 245 -7.90 -1.48 -15.89
CA PRO A 245 -7.54 -2.61 -16.73
C PRO A 245 -6.26 -2.40 -17.54
N LEU A 246 -5.85 -1.15 -17.75
CA LEU A 246 -4.61 -0.79 -18.44
C LEU A 246 -3.65 -0.06 -17.47
N PRO A 247 -2.34 -0.06 -17.74
CA PRO A 247 -1.39 0.66 -16.90
C PRO A 247 -1.44 2.20 -17.01
N TYR A 248 -0.97 2.85 -15.96
CA TYR A 248 -0.58 4.26 -15.96
C TYR A 248 0.82 4.39 -16.54
N TYR A 249 0.94 4.94 -17.75
CA TYR A 249 2.22 5.15 -18.40
C TYR A 249 2.91 6.42 -17.90
N PHE A 250 4.23 6.36 -17.70
CA PHE A 250 5.11 7.50 -17.43
C PHE A 250 6.17 7.58 -18.52
N SER A 251 6.33 8.75 -19.16
CA SER A 251 7.29 8.91 -20.26
C SER A 251 8.74 9.07 -19.79
N GLU A 252 8.95 9.44 -18.52
CA GLU A 252 10.23 9.78 -17.94
C GLU A 252 10.33 9.36 -16.46
N PRO A 253 11.55 9.35 -15.88
CA PRO A 253 11.74 9.01 -14.47
C PRO A 253 11.09 9.99 -13.51
N VAL A 254 10.45 9.48 -12.46
CA VAL A 254 9.80 10.32 -11.45
C VAL A 254 10.79 10.68 -10.35
N ASN A 255 11.29 11.92 -10.39
CA ASN A 255 12.14 12.47 -9.33
C ASN A 255 11.31 13.05 -8.19
N LEU A 256 11.09 12.28 -7.13
CA LEU A 256 10.37 12.74 -5.95
C LEU A 256 11.27 13.66 -5.12
N LYS A 257 10.81 14.89 -4.90
CA LYS A 257 11.47 15.91 -4.06
C LYS A 257 10.58 16.39 -2.91
N THR A 258 9.54 15.65 -2.61
CA THR A 258 8.61 15.91 -1.50
C THR A 258 8.14 14.57 -1.00
N THR A 259 8.02 14.43 0.31
CA THR A 259 7.43 13.24 0.92
C THR A 259 6.08 12.99 0.28
N VAL A 260 5.77 11.75 -0.10
CA VAL A 260 4.49 11.41 -0.73
C VAL A 260 4.13 9.96 -0.40
N ILE A 261 2.83 9.69 -0.28
CA ILE A 261 2.31 8.32 -0.24
C ILE A 261 1.65 8.05 -1.59
N LEU A 262 2.23 7.16 -2.39
CA LEU A 262 1.62 6.67 -3.62
C LEU A 262 0.93 5.34 -3.31
N GLU A 263 -0.38 5.29 -3.49
CA GLU A 263 -1.22 4.16 -3.07
C GLU A 263 -2.05 3.63 -4.24
N GLY A 264 -1.94 2.32 -4.52
CA GLY A 264 -2.77 1.62 -5.50
C GLY A 264 -3.64 0.55 -4.86
N ASP A 265 -4.12 -0.38 -5.69
CA ASP A 265 -4.99 -1.51 -5.30
C ASP A 265 -4.35 -2.88 -5.61
N THR A 266 -3.06 -2.93 -5.98
CA THR A 266 -2.34 -4.17 -6.28
C THR A 266 -1.97 -4.96 -5.02
N SER A 267 -1.80 -6.28 -5.19
CA SER A 267 -1.18 -7.17 -4.21
C SER A 267 0.18 -7.67 -4.73
N PRO A 268 1.19 -7.89 -3.86
CA PRO A 268 2.51 -8.35 -4.29
C PRO A 268 2.47 -9.74 -4.94
N TYR A 269 1.52 -10.61 -4.55
CA TYR A 269 1.43 -12.01 -5.02
C TYR A 269 0.34 -12.18 -6.11
N ALA A 270 0.49 -11.44 -7.21
CA ALA A 270 -0.51 -11.33 -8.27
C ALA A 270 -0.41 -12.43 -9.36
N LEU A 271 -0.51 -13.71 -8.96
CA LEU A 271 -0.57 -14.85 -9.92
C LEU A 271 -1.74 -14.76 -10.92
N ASN A 272 -2.79 -14.00 -10.57
CA ASN A 272 -3.99 -13.78 -11.38
C ASN A 272 -4.07 -12.36 -11.98
N GLY A 273 -2.96 -11.64 -12.04
CA GLY A 273 -2.87 -10.29 -12.63
C GLY A 273 -2.74 -9.16 -11.59
N LEU A 274 -2.15 -8.06 -12.04
CA LEU A 274 -1.87 -6.86 -11.26
C LEU A 274 -3.03 -5.86 -11.36
N ALA A 275 -3.36 -5.18 -10.27
CA ALA A 275 -4.53 -4.30 -10.20
C ALA A 275 -4.21 -2.85 -10.60
N THR A 276 -3.16 -2.27 -9.99
CA THR A 276 -2.67 -0.92 -10.31
C THR A 276 -1.24 -1.04 -10.81
N VAL A 277 -1.03 -0.76 -12.10
CA VAL A 277 0.29 -0.87 -12.76
C VAL A 277 0.76 0.52 -13.19
N LEU A 278 1.95 0.91 -12.75
CA LEU A 278 2.69 2.07 -13.20
C LEU A 278 3.81 1.58 -14.12
N ARG A 279 3.80 2.01 -15.38
CA ARG A 279 4.72 1.50 -16.40
C ARG A 279 5.70 2.57 -16.86
N PHE A 280 6.95 2.17 -17.02
CA PHE A 280 8.05 2.99 -17.52
C PHE A 280 8.61 2.40 -18.83
N PRO A 281 9.27 3.22 -19.67
CA PRO A 281 9.88 2.76 -20.92
C PRO A 281 11.10 1.87 -20.67
N GLU A 282 11.60 1.27 -21.75
CA GLU A 282 12.87 0.54 -21.75
C GLU A 282 14.03 1.42 -21.24
N SER A 283 14.95 0.82 -20.47
CA SER A 283 16.17 1.48 -19.95
C SER A 283 15.90 2.82 -19.23
N THR A 284 14.73 2.98 -18.64
CA THR A 284 14.31 4.20 -17.94
C THR A 284 14.12 3.88 -16.45
N PRO A 285 14.76 4.61 -15.51
CA PRO A 285 14.46 4.42 -14.09
C PRO A 285 13.01 4.78 -13.79
N GLY A 286 12.44 4.09 -12.79
CA GLY A 286 11.08 4.36 -12.33
C GLY A 286 11.05 5.58 -11.40
N PHE A 287 10.95 5.32 -10.10
CA PHE A 287 10.89 6.36 -9.07
C PHE A 287 12.24 6.57 -8.41
N ILE A 288 12.68 7.82 -8.32
CA ILE A 288 13.88 8.22 -7.57
C ILE A 288 13.45 9.04 -6.36
N VAL A 289 13.59 8.48 -5.16
CA VAL A 289 13.30 9.15 -3.89
C VAL A 289 14.51 9.98 -3.51
N ASN A 290 14.48 11.26 -3.85
CA ASN A 290 15.61 12.15 -3.67
C ASN A 290 15.56 12.82 -2.29
N ARG A 291 16.71 12.82 -1.61
CA ARG A 291 16.99 13.65 -0.44
C ARG A 291 17.09 15.13 -0.83
N TYR A 292 17.00 16.03 0.15
CA TYR A 292 17.06 17.49 -0.01
C TYR A 292 18.21 17.98 -0.91
N ASN A 293 19.40 17.35 -0.85
CA ASN A 293 20.58 17.69 -1.64
C ASN A 293 20.84 16.78 -2.87
N THR A 294 19.85 16.04 -3.35
CA THR A 294 19.99 15.09 -4.48
C THR A 294 18.95 15.34 -5.57
N LEU A 295 19.27 15.00 -6.82
CA LEU A 295 18.35 14.99 -7.96
C LEU A 295 18.83 13.97 -9.01
N GLY A 296 18.00 12.99 -9.36
CA GLY A 296 18.36 11.90 -10.27
C GLY A 296 19.58 11.14 -9.76
N SER A 297 20.62 11.03 -10.59
CA SER A 297 21.94 10.47 -10.23
C SER A 297 22.97 11.53 -9.79
N THR A 298 22.53 12.76 -9.49
CA THR A 298 23.42 13.90 -9.19
C THR A 298 23.24 14.47 -7.78
N THR A 299 24.21 15.24 -7.32
CA THR A 299 24.14 16.05 -6.08
C THR A 299 23.85 17.50 -6.43
N LEU A 300 22.96 18.13 -5.67
CA LEU A 300 22.62 19.54 -5.83
C LEU A 300 23.62 20.43 -5.07
N THR A 301 24.14 21.45 -5.74
CA THR A 301 24.97 22.49 -5.11
C THR A 301 24.16 23.47 -4.27
N THR A 302 22.87 23.62 -4.59
CA THR A 302 21.89 24.38 -3.82
C THR A 302 20.76 23.42 -3.44
N PRO A 303 20.71 22.96 -2.18
CA PRO A 303 19.69 22.01 -1.78
C PRO A 303 18.27 22.57 -1.89
N THR A 304 17.32 21.67 -2.14
CA THR A 304 15.88 21.95 -2.23
C THR A 304 15.14 21.04 -1.24
N THR A 305 13.84 20.81 -1.41
CA THR A 305 13.06 19.89 -0.56
C THR A 305 13.48 18.43 -0.75
N GLY A 306 13.18 17.57 0.23
CA GLY A 306 13.47 16.13 0.19
C GLY A 306 12.20 15.28 0.16
N ALA A 307 12.32 14.06 -0.34
CA ALA A 307 11.28 13.04 -0.34
C ALA A 307 11.45 11.99 0.77
N ASP A 308 12.24 12.31 1.79
CA ASP A 308 12.44 11.48 2.97
C ASP A 308 11.10 11.05 3.58
N GLY A 309 10.95 9.74 3.83
CA GLY A 309 9.74 9.15 4.39
C GLY A 309 8.63 8.89 3.36
N SER A 310 8.92 8.96 2.05
CA SER A 310 7.92 8.60 1.02
C SER A 310 7.57 7.12 1.09
N THR A 311 6.32 6.82 0.73
CA THR A 311 5.76 5.46 0.79
C THR A 311 5.20 5.04 -0.55
N PHE A 312 5.57 3.85 -1.00
CA PHE A 312 4.90 3.14 -2.09
C PHE A 312 4.06 2.03 -1.47
N ARG A 313 2.77 1.99 -1.79
CA ARG A 313 1.85 1.01 -1.20
C ARG A 313 0.91 0.42 -2.23
N ASN A 314 0.78 -0.91 -2.28
CA ASN A 314 -0.18 -1.60 -3.14
C ASN A 314 -0.04 -1.22 -4.64
N LEU A 315 1.20 -1.03 -5.11
CA LEU A 315 1.50 -0.64 -6.49
C LEU A 315 2.30 -1.73 -7.21
N ALA A 316 2.01 -1.91 -8.49
CA ALA A 316 2.91 -2.60 -9.40
C ALA A 316 3.70 -1.54 -10.19
N ILE A 317 5.03 -1.62 -10.16
CA ILE A 317 5.94 -0.69 -10.82
C ILE A 317 6.76 -1.51 -11.81
N VAL A 318 6.55 -1.28 -13.10
CA VAL A 318 7.03 -2.17 -14.16
C VAL A 318 7.84 -1.36 -15.17
N GLY A 319 9.07 -1.77 -15.42
CA GLY A 319 9.92 -1.21 -16.47
C GLY A 319 9.64 -1.82 -17.84
N GLY A 320 10.19 -1.22 -18.88
CA GLY A 320 10.14 -1.77 -20.25
C GLY A 320 11.24 -2.78 -20.55
N GLY A 321 12.03 -3.19 -19.55
CA GLY A 321 13.23 -3.99 -19.72
C GLY A 321 14.40 -3.18 -20.31
N GLY A 322 15.20 -3.86 -21.12
CA GLY A 322 16.31 -3.28 -21.89
C GLY A 322 17.64 -3.98 -21.64
N PRO A 323 18.72 -3.56 -22.33
CA PRO A 323 20.06 -4.05 -22.05
C PRO A 323 20.44 -3.85 -20.59
N VAL A 324 21.07 -4.86 -19.98
CA VAL A 324 21.48 -4.81 -18.57
C VAL A 324 22.32 -3.56 -18.31
N ASP A 325 21.89 -2.76 -17.34
CA ASP A 325 22.55 -1.52 -16.93
C ASP A 325 23.41 -1.74 -15.68
N TYR A 326 24.72 -1.81 -15.89
CA TYR A 326 25.73 -1.94 -14.83
C TYR A 326 26.00 -0.65 -14.05
N THR A 327 25.42 0.49 -14.44
CA THR A 327 25.68 1.78 -13.79
C THR A 327 24.79 2.03 -12.57
N GLY A 328 23.73 1.22 -12.38
CA GLY A 328 22.78 1.36 -11.28
C GLY A 328 21.82 2.55 -11.43
N ASN A 329 21.70 3.13 -12.63
CA ASN A 329 20.89 4.33 -12.87
C ASN A 329 19.48 4.02 -13.39
N THR A 330 19.17 2.79 -13.75
CA THR A 330 17.88 2.38 -14.33
C THR A 330 17.07 1.51 -13.37
N ALA A 331 17.10 1.83 -12.08
CA ALA A 331 16.36 1.08 -11.07
C ALA A 331 14.86 1.41 -11.05
N GLY A 332 14.03 0.44 -10.62
CA GLY A 332 12.58 0.62 -10.53
C GLY A 332 12.15 1.55 -9.40
N ILE A 333 12.65 1.30 -8.20
CA ILE A 333 12.64 2.25 -7.10
C ILE A 333 14.09 2.48 -6.68
N TRP A 334 14.56 3.70 -6.81
CA TRP A 334 15.86 4.14 -6.30
C TRP A 334 15.69 5.08 -5.11
N ALA A 335 15.98 4.59 -3.92
CA ALA A 335 15.98 5.38 -2.70
C ALA A 335 17.37 5.97 -2.42
N ARG A 336 17.42 7.31 -2.45
CA ARG A 336 18.55 8.12 -1.98
C ARG A 336 18.21 8.86 -0.67
N ALA A 337 16.96 8.77 -0.27
CA ALA A 337 16.39 9.19 1.01
C ALA A 337 15.65 8.02 1.67
N GLN A 338 15.29 8.13 2.94
CA GLN A 338 14.50 7.11 3.63
C GLN A 338 13.18 6.83 2.90
N VAL A 339 12.83 5.55 2.75
CA VAL A 339 11.63 5.10 2.00
C VAL A 339 10.90 3.98 2.75
N THR A 340 9.59 3.90 2.55
CA THR A 340 8.77 2.74 2.91
C THR A 340 8.16 2.10 1.65
N ILE A 341 8.26 0.79 1.51
CA ILE A 341 7.66 0.02 0.41
C ILE A 341 6.78 -1.07 1.03
N GLU A 342 5.48 -1.05 0.73
CA GLU A 342 4.48 -1.92 1.35
C GLU A 342 3.59 -2.61 0.31
N ASP A 343 3.58 -3.94 0.31
CA ASP A 343 2.71 -4.77 -0.53
C ASP A 343 2.81 -4.38 -2.03
N CYS A 344 4.03 -4.22 -2.54
CA CYS A 344 4.32 -3.80 -3.91
C CYS A 344 4.86 -4.94 -4.80
N TYR A 345 4.68 -4.78 -6.11
CA TYR A 345 5.28 -5.62 -7.15
C TYR A 345 6.24 -4.76 -7.99
N VAL A 346 7.50 -5.14 -8.17
CA VAL A 346 8.45 -4.38 -8.98
C VAL A 346 9.12 -5.28 -10.00
N ALA A 347 9.01 -4.95 -11.29
CA ALA A 347 9.46 -5.83 -12.36
C ALA A 347 10.15 -5.15 -13.53
N ASP A 348 10.96 -5.92 -14.25
CA ASP A 348 11.41 -5.64 -15.61
C ASP A 348 12.19 -4.32 -15.79
N PHE A 349 13.04 -3.96 -14.82
CA PHE A 349 13.98 -2.84 -14.96
C PHE A 349 15.35 -3.31 -15.45
N ALA A 350 15.99 -2.54 -16.33
CA ALA A 350 17.31 -2.85 -16.90
C ALA A 350 18.43 -2.95 -15.85
N GLY A 351 18.29 -2.26 -14.72
CA GLY A 351 19.18 -2.33 -13.56
C GLY A 351 18.60 -3.17 -12.43
N ASN A 352 18.64 -2.61 -11.22
CA ASN A 352 18.05 -3.23 -10.03
C ASN A 352 16.56 -2.90 -9.91
N ASN A 353 15.71 -3.82 -9.50
CA ASN A 353 14.29 -3.46 -9.35
C ASN A 353 14.08 -2.54 -8.14
N VAL A 354 14.64 -2.89 -6.98
CA VAL A 354 14.69 -2.00 -5.81
C VAL A 354 16.13 -1.73 -5.42
N GLN A 355 16.49 -0.45 -5.31
CA GLN A 355 17.82 0.01 -5.03
C GLN A 355 17.81 1.04 -3.89
N ILE A 356 18.51 0.76 -2.79
CA ILE A 356 18.73 1.67 -1.67
C ILE A 356 20.22 2.03 -1.65
N VAL A 357 20.59 3.17 -2.22
CA VAL A 357 21.99 3.57 -2.35
C VAL A 357 22.17 4.96 -1.79
N ALA A 358 22.89 5.05 -0.67
CA ALA A 358 23.04 6.28 0.09
C ALA A 358 24.31 6.30 0.94
N THR A 359 25.11 7.35 0.79
CA THR A 359 26.25 7.72 1.63
C THR A 359 26.34 9.23 1.66
N SER A 360 26.20 9.82 2.84
CA SER A 360 26.24 11.28 3.04
C SER A 360 27.64 11.79 2.74
N GLY A 361 27.76 12.78 1.85
CA GLY A 361 29.04 13.34 1.44
C GLY A 361 29.80 12.55 0.37
N ALA A 362 29.23 11.48 -0.20
CA ALA A 362 29.84 10.73 -1.30
C ALA A 362 29.77 11.46 -2.65
N GLY A 363 28.81 12.37 -2.83
CA GLY A 363 28.55 13.01 -4.12
C GLY A 363 27.93 12.07 -5.17
N GLY A 364 27.56 12.63 -6.32
CA GLY A 364 27.07 11.88 -7.48
C GLY A 364 25.84 11.03 -7.17
N ALA A 365 25.82 9.79 -7.67
CA ALA A 365 24.73 8.83 -7.51
C ALA A 365 24.65 8.25 -6.09
N ALA A 366 25.77 8.18 -5.37
CA ALA A 366 25.83 7.62 -4.02
C ALA A 366 25.43 8.60 -2.92
N GLU A 367 25.42 9.92 -3.20
CA GLU A 367 24.99 10.92 -2.21
C GLU A 367 23.58 10.62 -1.71
N GLY A 368 23.37 10.61 -0.40
CA GLY A 368 22.05 10.35 0.17
C GLY A 368 22.10 9.95 1.64
N GLN A 369 20.92 9.71 2.21
CA GLN A 369 20.74 9.10 3.53
C GLN A 369 19.42 8.32 3.50
N ALA A 370 19.50 7.01 3.43
CA ALA A 370 18.34 6.14 3.32
C ALA A 370 18.23 5.14 4.47
N SER A 371 18.86 5.43 5.61
CA SER A 371 18.85 4.52 6.75
C SER A 371 17.47 4.44 7.40
N GLY A 372 17.17 3.28 7.99
CA GLY A 372 15.84 2.99 8.50
C GLY A 372 14.79 2.83 7.40
N TYR A 373 15.21 2.46 6.18
CA TYR A 373 14.28 2.04 5.14
C TYR A 373 13.45 0.84 5.60
N LYS A 374 12.21 0.75 5.11
CA LYS A 374 11.30 -0.36 5.39
C LYS A 374 10.79 -0.95 4.09
N ILE A 375 10.92 -2.26 3.93
CA ILE A 375 10.31 -3.01 2.84
C ILE A 375 9.49 -4.15 3.45
N ASP A 376 8.19 -4.19 3.21
CA ASP A 376 7.29 -5.20 3.79
C ASP A 376 6.27 -5.68 2.75
N GLY A 377 6.38 -6.93 2.33
CA GLY A 377 5.54 -7.47 1.26
C GLY A 377 5.99 -6.96 -0.11
N LEU A 378 7.14 -7.42 -0.59
CA LEU A 378 7.65 -7.04 -1.90
C LEU A 378 7.78 -8.29 -2.76
N TYR A 379 7.21 -8.24 -3.97
CA TYR A 379 7.50 -9.22 -5.00
C TYR A 379 8.32 -8.57 -6.11
N VAL A 380 9.42 -9.22 -6.48
CA VAL A 380 10.31 -8.76 -7.54
C VAL A 380 10.38 -9.82 -8.64
N ASN A 381 10.30 -9.39 -9.90
CA ASN A 381 10.41 -10.28 -11.05
C ASN A 381 11.27 -9.65 -12.17
N GLY A 382 12.10 -10.45 -12.83
CA GLY A 382 12.75 -10.02 -14.09
C GLY A 382 13.69 -8.82 -13.95
N SER A 383 14.50 -8.76 -12.91
CA SER A 383 15.52 -7.70 -12.79
C SER A 383 16.65 -7.88 -13.80
N GLY A 384 17.13 -6.80 -14.43
CA GLY A 384 18.33 -6.85 -15.27
C GLY A 384 19.60 -7.16 -14.45
N LEU A 385 19.67 -6.66 -13.22
CA LEU A 385 20.70 -7.00 -12.23
C LEU A 385 20.06 -7.65 -10.99
N HIS A 386 19.95 -6.92 -9.88
CA HIS A 386 19.55 -7.48 -8.60
C HIS A 386 18.07 -7.27 -8.32
N GLY A 387 17.50 -8.15 -7.48
CA GLY A 387 16.14 -7.97 -6.99
C GLY A 387 16.04 -6.76 -6.06
N VAL A 388 16.73 -6.87 -4.92
CA VAL A 388 16.91 -5.80 -3.93
C VAL A 388 18.41 -5.56 -3.75
N TYR A 389 18.84 -4.31 -3.92
CA TYR A 389 20.23 -3.90 -3.81
C TYR A 389 20.37 -2.76 -2.80
N ILE A 390 21.12 -2.98 -1.72
CA ILE A 390 21.37 -1.99 -0.67
C ILE A 390 22.87 -1.72 -0.62
N GLN A 391 23.28 -0.46 -0.63
CA GLN A 391 24.70 -0.09 -0.54
C GLN A 391 24.90 1.29 0.10
N GLY A 392 25.92 1.39 0.94
CA GLY A 392 26.51 2.67 1.34
C GLY A 392 26.57 2.92 2.84
N GLY A 393 27.32 3.95 3.20
CA GLY A 393 27.56 4.38 4.58
C GLY A 393 26.33 4.92 5.31
N ASP A 394 25.25 5.22 4.58
CA ASP A 394 24.00 5.76 5.11
C ASP A 394 22.76 5.03 4.55
N ALA A 395 22.91 3.79 4.08
CA ALA A 395 21.84 2.89 3.67
C ALA A 395 21.66 1.76 4.70
N ASN A 396 21.59 2.13 5.98
CA ASN A 396 21.83 1.22 7.11
C ASN A 396 20.60 0.97 7.96
N VAL A 397 20.69 0.01 8.89
CA VAL A 397 19.70 -0.23 9.96
C VAL A 397 18.27 -0.36 9.40
N GLY A 398 18.16 -0.92 8.19
CA GLY A 398 16.90 -1.12 7.52
C GLY A 398 16.23 -2.42 7.92
N SER A 399 15.00 -2.59 7.45
CA SER A 399 14.29 -3.85 7.60
C SER A 399 13.61 -4.27 6.31
N THR A 400 13.73 -5.56 6.00
CA THR A 400 12.97 -6.19 4.92
C THR A 400 12.16 -7.36 5.47
N ASN A 401 10.90 -7.48 5.07
CA ASN A 401 9.99 -8.53 5.50
C ASN A 401 9.15 -9.02 4.33
N ARG A 402 8.91 -10.35 4.25
CA ARG A 402 8.07 -10.95 3.19
C ARG A 402 8.53 -10.52 1.79
N ILE A 403 9.82 -10.66 1.53
CA ILE A 403 10.41 -10.35 0.23
C ILE A 403 10.41 -11.61 -0.59
N ASN A 404 9.92 -11.53 -1.82
CA ASN A 404 10.03 -12.59 -2.80
C ASN A 404 10.73 -12.06 -4.04
N VAL A 405 11.82 -12.68 -4.45
CA VAL A 405 12.54 -12.33 -5.67
C VAL A 405 12.53 -13.53 -6.60
N HIS A 406 12.10 -13.32 -7.84
CA HIS A 406 12.13 -14.28 -8.92
C HIS A 406 12.90 -13.72 -10.13
N SER A 407 13.63 -14.58 -10.84
CA SER A 407 14.25 -14.25 -12.13
C SER A 407 15.14 -13.01 -12.11
N ALA A 408 16.02 -12.91 -11.11
CA ALA A 408 17.01 -11.83 -11.06
C ALA A 408 18.20 -12.12 -11.99
N GLY A 409 18.56 -11.18 -12.86
CA GLY A 409 19.70 -11.28 -13.76
C GLY A 409 21.03 -11.55 -13.04
N ALA A 410 21.21 -10.96 -11.86
CA ALA A 410 22.38 -11.11 -11.02
C ALA A 410 22.00 -11.70 -9.66
N GLY A 411 21.75 -10.89 -8.63
CA GLY A 411 21.56 -11.37 -7.25
C GLY A 411 20.14 -11.19 -6.74
N GLY A 412 19.75 -11.96 -5.72
CA GLY A 412 18.43 -11.86 -5.10
C GLY A 412 18.30 -10.62 -4.21
N LEU A 413 18.76 -10.75 -2.97
CA LEU A 413 18.88 -9.67 -2.00
C LEU A 413 20.36 -9.45 -1.67
N ILE A 414 20.86 -8.26 -2.00
CA ILE A 414 22.25 -7.85 -1.82
C ILE A 414 22.28 -6.70 -0.83
N ASP A 415 22.91 -6.93 0.33
CA ASP A 415 23.13 -5.91 1.35
C ASP A 415 24.63 -5.61 1.51
N LEU A 416 25.02 -4.40 1.11
CA LEU A 416 26.36 -3.83 1.22
C LEU A 416 26.33 -2.57 2.09
N SER A 417 25.37 -2.50 3.02
CA SER A 417 25.28 -1.44 4.00
C SER A 417 26.46 -1.47 4.97
N PHE A 418 26.78 -0.32 5.55
CA PHE A 418 27.87 -0.20 6.50
C PHE A 418 27.46 -0.66 7.90
N LEU A 419 26.26 -0.27 8.36
CA LEU A 419 25.69 -0.72 9.64
C LEU A 419 24.48 -1.59 9.32
N GLY A 420 24.68 -2.91 9.37
CA GLY A 420 23.76 -3.94 8.87
C GLY A 420 22.27 -3.81 9.21
N SER A 421 21.48 -4.60 8.49
CA SER A 421 20.02 -4.60 8.43
C SER A 421 19.43 -5.93 8.92
N THR A 422 18.10 -5.98 9.02
CA THR A 422 17.36 -7.21 9.38
C THR A 422 16.42 -7.62 8.26
N HIS A 423 16.53 -8.88 7.83
CA HIS A 423 15.77 -9.46 6.73
C HIS A 423 14.96 -10.66 7.22
N ILE A 424 13.65 -10.66 7.02
CA ILE A 424 12.72 -11.65 7.57
C ILE A 424 11.88 -12.26 6.45
N SER A 425 11.71 -13.58 6.45
CA SER A 425 10.85 -14.30 5.51
C SER A 425 11.17 -13.94 4.04
N THR A 426 12.45 -13.99 3.69
CA THR A 426 12.91 -13.72 2.33
C THR A 426 12.88 -15.02 1.54
N GLN A 427 12.16 -15.03 0.42
CA GLN A 427 12.20 -16.08 -0.59
C GLN A 427 12.97 -15.59 -1.80
N ILE A 428 13.95 -16.37 -2.24
CA ILE A 428 14.65 -16.12 -3.49
C ILE A 428 14.52 -17.37 -4.36
N ASP A 429 13.87 -17.19 -5.50
CA ASP A 429 13.76 -18.13 -6.60
C ASP A 429 14.53 -17.55 -7.80
N ASP A 430 15.22 -18.41 -8.55
CA ASP A 430 15.97 -18.07 -9.77
C ASP A 430 16.75 -16.73 -9.76
N CYS A 431 18.05 -16.80 -9.47
CA CYS A 431 18.99 -15.69 -9.60
C CYS A 431 20.22 -16.08 -10.43
N ASN A 432 21.00 -15.08 -10.84
CA ASN A 432 22.16 -15.18 -11.72
C ASN A 432 21.80 -15.63 -13.15
N ALA A 433 20.65 -15.20 -13.66
CA ALA A 433 20.24 -15.52 -15.03
C ALA A 433 21.24 -15.01 -16.11
N ASN A 434 22.02 -13.96 -15.81
CA ASN A 434 23.07 -13.44 -16.69
C ASN A 434 24.34 -14.31 -16.71
N ASN A 435 24.47 -15.29 -15.80
CA ASN A 435 25.66 -16.12 -15.62
C ASN A 435 26.96 -15.31 -15.42
N GLN A 436 26.92 -14.28 -14.57
CA GLN A 436 28.03 -13.34 -14.37
C GLN A 436 28.70 -13.45 -13.00
N CYS A 437 28.15 -14.23 -12.07
CA CYS A 437 28.73 -14.40 -10.74
C CYS A 437 29.52 -15.70 -10.58
N GLN A 438 29.39 -16.66 -11.50
CA GLN A 438 30.07 -17.96 -11.43
C GLN A 438 30.81 -18.26 -12.73
N VAL A 439 32.02 -18.80 -12.60
CA VAL A 439 32.91 -19.10 -13.72
C VAL A 439 33.61 -20.43 -13.56
N SER A 440 34.00 -21.05 -14.66
CA SER A 440 34.97 -22.15 -14.69
C SER A 440 36.37 -21.64 -15.03
N TYR A 441 37.41 -22.29 -14.48
CA TYR A 441 38.81 -21.96 -14.76
C TYR A 441 39.64 -23.18 -15.15
N THR A 442 40.83 -22.94 -15.72
CA THR A 442 41.69 -23.97 -16.35
C THR A 442 42.27 -24.98 -15.38
N ASP A 443 42.21 -24.71 -14.08
CA ASP A 443 42.63 -25.62 -13.02
C ASP A 443 41.60 -26.72 -12.71
N GLY A 444 40.46 -26.70 -13.41
CA GLY A 444 39.40 -27.69 -13.25
C GLY A 444 38.45 -27.40 -12.09
N ASN A 445 38.40 -26.16 -11.61
CA ASN A 445 37.46 -25.73 -10.56
C ASN A 445 36.44 -24.72 -11.10
N ALA A 446 35.27 -24.69 -10.46
CA ALA A 446 34.33 -23.58 -10.57
C ALA A 446 34.52 -22.58 -9.43
N TYR A 447 34.19 -21.32 -9.69
CA TYR A 447 34.37 -20.22 -8.77
C TYR A 447 33.16 -19.31 -8.75
N GLN A 448 32.90 -18.70 -7.60
CA GLN A 448 31.88 -17.67 -7.44
C GLN A 448 32.51 -16.35 -6.99
N LEU A 449 32.09 -15.24 -7.59
CA LEU A 449 32.53 -13.91 -7.19
C LEU A 449 31.89 -13.55 -5.84
N ILE A 450 32.72 -13.21 -4.85
CA ILE A 450 32.30 -12.81 -3.51
C ILE A 450 32.88 -11.46 -3.07
N ASP A 451 33.43 -10.69 -4.01
CA ASP A 451 33.85 -9.31 -3.80
C ASP A 451 33.13 -8.40 -4.79
N HIS A 452 32.45 -7.39 -4.26
CA HIS A 452 31.61 -6.46 -5.04
C HIS A 452 32.42 -5.30 -5.68
N THR A 453 33.72 -5.22 -5.42
CA THR A 453 34.57 -4.13 -5.92
C THR A 453 34.47 -4.05 -7.45
N PRO A 454 34.12 -2.89 -8.04
CA PRO A 454 33.93 -2.77 -9.49
C PRO A 454 35.13 -3.27 -10.29
N GLY A 455 34.89 -4.18 -11.24
CA GLY A 455 35.91 -4.74 -12.13
C GLY A 455 36.84 -5.80 -11.51
N ILE A 456 36.72 -6.10 -10.21
CA ILE A 456 37.66 -6.99 -9.50
C ILE A 456 37.64 -8.43 -10.02
N GLY A 457 36.47 -8.90 -10.47
CA GLY A 457 36.32 -10.25 -11.01
C GLY A 457 37.12 -10.47 -12.30
N ALA A 458 37.24 -9.44 -13.15
CA ALA A 458 37.99 -9.51 -14.40
C ALA A 458 39.50 -9.32 -14.19
N SER A 459 39.90 -8.54 -13.19
CA SER A 459 41.31 -8.27 -12.87
C SER A 459 41.95 -9.35 -12.00
N THR A 460 41.15 -10.19 -11.35
CA THR A 460 41.62 -11.27 -10.48
C THR A 460 41.40 -12.62 -11.13
N THR A 461 42.49 -13.32 -11.40
CA THR A 461 42.43 -14.69 -11.92
C THR A 461 41.81 -15.63 -10.87
N PRO A 462 40.80 -16.46 -11.21
CA PRO A 462 40.25 -17.44 -10.29
C PRO A 462 41.32 -18.39 -9.72
N GLY A 463 41.16 -18.82 -8.47
CA GLY A 463 42.13 -19.65 -7.75
C GLY A 463 43.31 -18.91 -7.11
N THR A 464 43.54 -17.63 -7.45
CA THR A 464 44.64 -16.84 -6.85
C THR A 464 44.26 -16.15 -5.54
N ASN A 465 43.00 -15.76 -5.38
CA ASN A 465 42.48 -15.13 -4.16
C ASN A 465 41.05 -15.60 -3.86
N ALA A 466 40.92 -16.45 -2.85
CA ALA A 466 39.64 -17.04 -2.43
C ALA A 466 38.68 -16.01 -1.78
N ALA A 467 39.16 -14.83 -1.40
CA ALA A 467 38.32 -13.74 -0.90
C ALA A 467 37.63 -12.94 -2.03
N ILE A 468 38.05 -13.15 -3.28
CA ILE A 468 37.44 -12.55 -4.48
C ILE A 468 36.69 -13.64 -5.25
N TRP A 469 37.38 -14.72 -5.62
CA TRP A 469 36.80 -15.87 -6.32
C TRP A 469 36.76 -17.07 -5.37
N TYR A 470 35.60 -17.31 -4.77
CA TYR A 470 35.39 -18.42 -3.86
C TYR A 470 35.37 -19.75 -4.61
N PRO A 471 36.21 -20.74 -4.25
CA PRO A 471 36.23 -22.04 -4.92
C PRO A 471 34.98 -22.87 -4.57
N LEU A 472 34.28 -23.35 -5.59
CA LEU A 472 33.11 -24.24 -5.47
C LEU A 472 33.49 -25.73 -5.50
N GLY A 473 34.74 -26.05 -5.87
CA GLY A 473 35.28 -27.41 -5.94
C GLY A 473 35.18 -28.07 -7.31
N THR A 474 35.66 -29.32 -7.39
CA THR A 474 35.68 -30.14 -8.61
C THR A 474 34.34 -30.85 -8.81
N THR A 475 33.36 -30.20 -9.44
CA THR A 475 32.13 -30.91 -9.84
C THR A 475 32.34 -31.55 -11.22
N THR A 476 31.87 -32.79 -11.38
CA THR A 476 31.93 -33.57 -12.63
C THR A 476 30.94 -33.07 -13.70
N GLN A 477 30.43 -31.85 -13.56
CA GLN A 477 29.58 -31.17 -14.53
C GLN A 477 30.12 -29.76 -14.77
N PHE A 478 30.91 -29.61 -15.84
CA PHE A 478 31.20 -28.30 -16.46
C PHE A 478 30.17 -27.78 -17.49
N PRO A 479 28.95 -28.33 -17.69
CA PRO A 479 27.90 -27.62 -18.40
C PRO A 479 27.09 -26.78 -17.40
N GLY A 480 27.39 -25.48 -17.29
CA GLY A 480 26.60 -24.55 -16.46
C GLY A 480 27.28 -23.22 -16.14
N HIS A 481 28.62 -23.19 -15.99
CA HIS A 481 29.37 -21.96 -15.68
C HIS A 481 30.23 -21.50 -16.86
N PRO A 482 30.10 -20.25 -17.32
CA PRO A 482 30.95 -19.70 -18.38
C PRO A 482 32.43 -19.78 -18.05
N ALA A 483 33.28 -19.94 -19.06
CA ALA A 483 34.72 -19.85 -18.88
C ALA A 483 35.11 -18.42 -18.46
N TRP A 484 35.96 -18.30 -17.45
CA TRP A 484 36.47 -16.99 -17.04
C TRP A 484 37.32 -16.34 -18.15
N SER A 485 37.25 -15.01 -18.26
CA SER A 485 38.03 -14.19 -19.16
C SER A 485 38.39 -12.86 -18.50
N ASN A 486 39.60 -12.39 -18.72
CA ASN A 486 40.05 -11.07 -18.25
C ASN A 486 39.35 -9.88 -18.95
N ALA A 487 38.56 -10.15 -19.98
CA ALA A 487 37.71 -9.17 -20.67
C ALA A 487 36.22 -9.33 -20.31
N GLY A 488 35.88 -10.24 -19.39
CA GLY A 488 34.50 -10.48 -18.97
C GLY A 488 33.94 -9.39 -18.06
N THR A 489 32.61 -9.27 -18.04
CA THR A 489 31.88 -8.45 -17.07
C THR A 489 31.32 -9.37 -16.00
N TYR A 490 31.75 -9.13 -14.75
CA TYR A 490 31.37 -9.93 -13.60
C TYR A 490 30.73 -9.05 -12.53
N VAL A 491 29.63 -9.53 -11.97
CA VAL A 491 28.88 -8.89 -10.88
C VAL A 491 28.54 -9.94 -9.84
N ILE A 492 28.31 -9.52 -8.61
CA ILE A 492 27.79 -10.40 -7.57
C ILE A 492 26.44 -10.96 -8.02
N GLY A 493 26.16 -12.23 -7.75
CA GLY A 493 24.92 -12.88 -8.18
C GLY A 493 24.47 -13.97 -7.24
N SER A 494 24.71 -13.79 -5.95
CA SER A 494 24.23 -14.70 -4.91
C SER A 494 22.74 -14.45 -4.62
N PRO A 495 21.98 -15.47 -4.19
CA PRO A 495 20.60 -15.28 -3.76
C PRO A 495 20.51 -14.35 -2.55
N LEU A 496 21.41 -14.52 -1.58
CA LEU A 496 21.66 -13.59 -0.48
C LEU A 496 23.14 -13.20 -0.50
N PHE A 497 23.45 -11.92 -0.40
CA PHE A 497 24.81 -11.44 -0.31
C PHE A 497 24.99 -10.37 0.75
N VAL A 498 26.04 -10.51 1.55
CA VAL A 498 26.57 -9.52 2.47
C VAL A 498 28.08 -9.52 2.37
N GLN A 499 28.73 -8.37 2.22
CA GLN A 499 30.20 -8.36 2.13
C GLN A 499 30.87 -8.67 3.47
N SER A 500 31.97 -9.42 3.43
CA SER A 500 32.81 -9.67 4.60
C SER A 500 33.55 -8.40 5.05
N GLY A 501 33.62 -8.16 6.37
CA GLY A 501 34.45 -7.09 6.95
C GLY A 501 33.75 -5.76 7.26
N GLY A 502 32.42 -5.70 7.15
CA GLY A 502 31.63 -4.57 7.64
C GLY A 502 31.66 -4.46 9.18
N PRO A 503 31.49 -3.24 9.76
CA PRO A 503 31.53 -3.02 11.21
C PRO A 503 30.31 -3.57 11.95
N ALA A 504 29.19 -3.85 11.28
CA ALA A 504 27.99 -4.41 11.90
C ALA A 504 27.38 -5.54 11.05
N PRO A 505 26.90 -6.63 11.69
CA PRO A 505 26.34 -7.79 11.01
C PRO A 505 24.89 -7.63 10.58
N ASP A 506 24.51 -8.29 9.49
CA ASP A 506 23.12 -8.47 9.07
C ASP A 506 22.48 -9.67 9.77
N ASN A 507 21.16 -9.60 9.98
CA ASN A 507 20.38 -10.70 10.52
C ASN A 507 19.35 -11.20 9.50
N PHE A 508 19.37 -12.50 9.20
CA PHE A 508 18.39 -13.15 8.34
C PHE A 508 17.52 -14.10 9.17
N ILE A 509 16.20 -13.98 9.11
CA ILE A 509 15.25 -14.85 9.82
C ILE A 509 14.38 -15.58 8.80
N SER A 510 14.42 -16.91 8.85
CA SER A 510 13.69 -17.82 7.98
C SER A 510 13.85 -17.52 6.48
N PRO A 511 15.08 -17.30 5.95
CA PRO A 511 15.26 -17.19 4.52
C PRO A 511 14.99 -18.55 3.84
N TYR A 512 14.34 -18.51 2.69
CA TYR A 512 14.13 -19.64 1.79
C TYR A 512 14.85 -19.37 0.46
N ILE A 513 15.77 -20.26 0.09
CA ILE A 513 16.54 -20.18 -1.15
C ILE A 513 16.21 -21.42 -1.96
N GLU A 514 15.74 -21.28 -3.19
CA GLU A 514 15.40 -22.43 -4.03
C GLU A 514 16.63 -23.26 -4.45
N GLY A 515 16.42 -24.53 -4.81
CA GLY A 515 17.50 -25.45 -5.14
C GLY A 515 18.05 -25.21 -6.54
N GLY A 516 19.37 -25.28 -6.71
CA GLY A 516 20.05 -25.08 -8.01
C GLY A 516 20.57 -23.66 -8.26
N LEU A 517 20.41 -22.77 -7.28
CA LEU A 517 20.94 -21.39 -7.32
C LEU A 517 22.42 -21.32 -6.92
N PRO A 518 23.12 -20.21 -7.24
CA PRO A 518 24.43 -19.92 -6.67
C PRO A 518 24.43 -19.94 -5.15
N LEU A 519 25.61 -20.11 -4.55
CA LEU A 519 25.73 -20.09 -3.10
C LEU A 519 25.45 -18.68 -2.56
N ALA A 520 24.71 -18.57 -1.47
CA ALA A 520 24.65 -17.36 -0.65
C ALA A 520 26.03 -17.03 -0.05
N HIS A 521 26.28 -15.75 0.20
CA HIS A 521 27.48 -15.27 0.89
C HIS A 521 27.05 -14.29 1.98
N LEU A 522 27.15 -14.65 3.25
CA LEU A 522 26.80 -13.76 4.35
C LEU A 522 28.08 -13.31 5.05
N GLY A 523 28.71 -12.20 4.70
CA GLY A 523 30.00 -11.82 5.28
C GLY A 523 30.03 -11.91 6.82
N SER A 524 31.13 -12.36 7.41
CA SER A 524 31.25 -12.37 8.89
C SER A 524 31.15 -10.93 9.43
N ALA A 525 30.31 -10.61 10.42
CA ALA A 525 29.68 -11.46 11.44
C ALA A 525 28.16 -11.73 11.28
N SER A 526 27.61 -11.67 10.07
CA SER A 526 26.17 -11.85 9.81
C SER A 526 25.63 -13.22 10.27
N ILE A 527 24.36 -13.28 10.64
CA ILE A 527 23.72 -14.46 11.22
C ILE A 527 22.46 -14.80 10.43
N ALA A 528 22.24 -16.10 10.18
CA ALA A 528 21.00 -16.61 9.61
C ALA A 528 20.30 -17.59 10.56
N PHE A 529 19.01 -17.37 10.78
CA PHE A 529 18.14 -18.17 11.65
C PHE A 529 17.16 -18.99 10.81
N ASN A 530 17.11 -20.30 11.05
CA ASN A 530 16.20 -21.24 10.41
C ASN A 530 16.14 -21.13 8.88
N PRO A 531 17.29 -21.10 8.15
CA PRO A 531 17.23 -21.12 6.69
C PRO A 531 16.55 -22.40 6.21
N ILE A 532 15.53 -22.26 5.37
CA ILE A 532 14.81 -23.37 4.73
C ILE A 532 15.53 -23.63 3.40
N ASN A 533 15.98 -24.87 3.19
CA ASN A 533 17.04 -25.36 2.28
C ASN A 533 18.47 -25.31 2.83
N GLY A 534 18.92 -26.50 3.27
CA GLY A 534 20.27 -27.00 3.60
C GLY A 534 21.46 -26.03 3.83
N ALA A 535 22.27 -26.38 4.85
CA ALA A 535 23.58 -25.78 5.16
C ALA A 535 24.60 -25.71 4.00
N ALA A 536 24.32 -26.35 2.86
CA ALA A 536 25.21 -26.43 1.70
C ALA A 536 25.23 -25.18 0.81
N ASN A 537 24.35 -24.21 1.05
CA ASN A 537 24.17 -23.05 0.18
C ASN A 537 24.96 -21.80 0.61
N PHE A 538 25.98 -21.89 1.48
CA PHE A 538 26.73 -20.71 1.96
C PHE A 538 28.23 -20.83 1.68
N THR A 539 28.85 -19.73 1.25
CA THR A 539 30.29 -19.64 0.91
C THR A 539 31.20 -19.26 2.08
N ASN A 540 30.69 -19.07 3.30
CA ASN A 540 31.51 -18.62 4.43
C ASN A 540 31.08 -19.20 5.79
N THR A 541 31.85 -18.82 6.82
CA THR A 541 31.80 -19.38 8.18
C THR A 541 30.73 -18.75 9.07
N THR A 542 29.65 -18.19 8.52
CA THR A 542 28.67 -17.50 9.38
C THR A 542 28.01 -18.43 10.38
N PRO A 543 27.77 -17.96 11.61
CA PRO A 543 26.90 -18.68 12.54
C PRO A 543 25.52 -18.83 11.88
N VAL A 544 25.15 -20.06 11.57
CA VAL A 544 23.80 -20.40 11.12
C VAL A 544 23.10 -21.15 12.25
N TRP A 545 21.91 -20.72 12.63
CA TRP A 545 21.07 -21.44 13.59
C TRP A 545 20.07 -22.28 12.83
N PHE A 546 20.12 -23.60 13.03
CA PHE A 546 19.13 -24.53 12.51
C PHE A 546 18.19 -24.96 13.63
N ASN A 547 16.88 -24.93 13.36
CA ASN A 547 15.92 -25.78 14.04
C ASN A 547 15.73 -27.02 13.15
N ASP A 548 16.52 -28.07 13.43
CA ASP A 548 16.54 -29.29 12.62
C ASP A 548 15.22 -30.06 12.76
N GLY A 549 14.34 -29.91 11.77
CA GLY A 549 13.12 -30.71 11.61
C GLY A 549 13.11 -31.53 10.32
N GLY A 550 14.25 -31.63 9.62
CA GLY A 550 14.28 -31.89 8.18
C GLY A 550 15.06 -33.12 7.69
N VAL A 551 15.43 -34.06 8.55
CA VAL A 551 15.98 -35.37 8.13
C VAL A 551 15.29 -36.50 8.88
N GLY A 552 14.84 -37.50 8.13
CA GLY A 552 13.87 -38.50 8.59
C GLY A 552 14.24 -39.26 9.87
N SER A 553 13.17 -39.61 10.59
CA SER A 553 13.01 -40.66 11.62
C SER A 553 13.28 -40.40 13.10
N PHE A 554 13.88 -39.28 13.55
CA PHE A 554 13.87 -38.95 14.99
C PHE A 554 13.83 -37.44 15.22
N VAL A 555 12.67 -36.91 15.63
CA VAL A 555 12.51 -35.50 16.05
C VAL A 555 13.23 -35.32 17.38
N MET A 556 14.26 -34.47 17.48
CA MET A 556 14.67 -33.79 18.72
C MET A 556 15.43 -32.49 18.37
N SER A 557 14.89 -31.34 18.79
CA SER A 557 15.37 -29.99 18.45
C SER A 557 16.58 -29.56 19.29
N GLY A 558 17.76 -29.44 18.67
CA GLY A 558 18.97 -28.92 19.31
C GLY A 558 19.40 -27.54 18.80
N PHE A 559 19.90 -26.67 19.68
CA PHE A 559 20.57 -25.41 19.33
C PHE A 559 21.98 -25.71 18.83
N ARG A 560 22.26 -25.43 17.56
CA ARG A 560 23.58 -25.64 16.95
C ARG A 560 24.21 -24.29 16.59
N LEU A 561 25.41 -24.04 17.11
CA LEU A 561 26.33 -23.04 16.56
C LEU A 561 27.36 -23.80 15.72
N ALA A 562 27.17 -23.75 14.40
CA ALA A 562 28.11 -24.32 13.45
C ALA A 562 28.98 -23.20 12.86
N GLN A 563 30.30 -23.34 12.98
CA GLN A 563 31.25 -22.59 12.15
C GLN A 563 31.64 -23.47 10.97
N ASN A 564 31.08 -23.20 9.79
CA ASN A 564 31.39 -23.94 8.57
C ASN A 564 32.72 -23.43 7.99
N THR A 565 33.79 -24.21 8.02
CA THR A 565 35.04 -23.80 7.32
C THR A 565 35.09 -24.40 5.90
N PRO A 566 35.80 -23.74 4.96
CA PRO A 566 35.64 -23.97 3.52
C PRO A 566 35.76 -25.44 3.12
N PHE A 567 34.93 -25.84 2.15
CA PHE A 567 35.00 -27.12 1.47
C PHE A 567 36.39 -27.26 0.82
N GLN A 568 37.33 -27.98 1.45
CA GLN A 568 38.52 -28.45 0.74
C GLN A 568 38.16 -29.74 0.02
N SER A 569 38.48 -29.79 -1.28
CA SER A 569 38.31 -30.96 -2.12
C SER A 569 38.97 -32.18 -1.46
N GLY A 570 38.18 -33.23 -1.20
CA GLY A 570 38.67 -34.49 -0.65
C GLY A 570 38.32 -34.69 0.83
N GLY A 571 37.03 -34.94 1.10
CA GLY A 571 36.59 -35.73 2.26
C GLY A 571 37.03 -35.24 3.63
N ASN A 572 36.50 -34.10 4.08
CA ASN A 572 35.94 -33.87 5.42
C ASN A 572 35.60 -32.39 5.55
N SER A 573 34.31 -32.08 5.71
CA SER A 573 33.89 -30.74 6.11
C SER A 573 34.40 -30.46 7.52
N TYR A 574 35.09 -29.34 7.66
CA TYR A 574 35.72 -28.92 8.91
C TYR A 574 34.67 -28.22 9.80
N PHE A 575 34.25 -28.88 10.88
CA PHE A 575 33.23 -28.37 11.80
C PHE A 575 33.81 -28.24 13.20
N SER A 576 33.81 -27.02 13.74
CA SER A 576 33.69 -26.82 15.19
C SER A 576 32.20 -26.71 15.48
N LEU A 577 31.62 -27.77 16.03
CA LEU A 577 30.20 -27.81 16.38
C LEU A 577 30.07 -27.66 17.89
N ALA A 578 29.42 -26.59 18.34
CA ALA A 578 28.90 -26.49 19.70
C ALA A 578 27.38 -26.68 19.64
N GLY A 579 26.90 -27.83 20.12
CA GLY A 579 25.49 -28.18 20.11
C GLY A 579 24.93 -28.27 21.53
N LEU A 580 23.71 -27.77 21.71
CA LEU A 580 22.84 -28.14 22.82
C LEU A 580 21.76 -29.08 22.26
N GLY A 581 21.59 -30.30 22.79
CA GLY A 581 20.46 -31.15 22.39
C GLY A 581 20.60 -31.93 21.07
N GLU A 582 21.81 -32.33 20.63
CA GLU A 582 21.98 -33.03 19.34
C GLU A 582 21.34 -34.43 19.30
N GLY A 583 20.55 -34.72 18.26
CA GLY A 583 19.91 -36.01 18.00
C GLY A 583 20.43 -36.69 16.73
N GLY A 584 20.95 -37.91 16.88
CA GLY A 584 21.39 -38.80 15.80
C GLY A 584 21.75 -40.16 16.40
N ALA A 585 21.88 -41.22 15.60
CA ALA A 585 22.16 -42.58 16.09
C ALA A 585 23.39 -42.65 17.02
N ASN A 586 24.37 -41.73 16.85
CA ASN A 586 25.57 -41.62 17.69
C ASN A 586 25.48 -40.52 18.78
N TYR A 587 24.42 -39.71 18.81
CA TYR A 587 24.30 -38.50 19.63
C TYR A 587 23.04 -38.42 20.52
N ALA A 588 22.18 -39.44 20.53
CA ALA A 588 20.97 -39.47 21.37
C ALA A 588 21.25 -39.10 22.84
N GLY A 589 20.44 -38.20 23.40
CA GLY A 589 20.52 -37.72 24.78
C GLY A 589 21.59 -36.66 25.08
N THR A 590 22.28 -36.11 24.08
CA THR A 590 23.30 -35.05 24.29
C THR A 590 22.70 -33.77 24.88
N ILE A 591 23.26 -33.28 26.00
CA ILE A 591 22.90 -31.97 26.58
C ILE A 591 23.79 -30.87 26.00
N ILE A 592 25.12 -31.07 26.02
CA ILE A 592 26.11 -30.16 25.44
C ILE A 592 27.17 -31.00 24.73
N ASN A 593 27.56 -30.62 23.52
CA ASN A 593 28.76 -31.16 22.90
C ASN A 593 29.64 -30.07 22.30
N TYR A 594 30.91 -30.41 22.17
CA TYR A 594 31.86 -29.73 21.31
C TYR A 594 32.57 -30.79 20.48
N THR A 595 32.56 -30.65 19.16
CA THR A 595 33.31 -31.52 18.25
C THR A 595 34.22 -30.65 17.40
N ASN A 596 35.51 -31.00 17.32
CA ASN A 596 36.46 -30.39 16.40
C ASN A 596 37.04 -31.46 15.46
N THR A 597 36.77 -31.34 14.16
CA THR A 597 37.21 -32.32 13.16
C THR A 597 38.65 -32.13 12.67
N LEU A 598 39.31 -31.01 12.97
CA LEU A 598 40.73 -30.75 12.62
C LEU A 598 41.70 -31.49 13.54
N ASN A 599 41.35 -31.58 14.82
CA ASN A 599 42.20 -32.12 15.86
C ASN A 599 41.52 -33.33 16.51
N TRP A 600 41.23 -34.39 15.75
CA TRP A 600 40.87 -35.68 16.38
C TRP A 600 41.95 -36.03 17.41
N PRO A 601 41.66 -36.02 18.74
CA PRO A 601 40.39 -36.35 19.42
C PRO A 601 39.81 -35.21 20.31
N LEU A 602 39.77 -33.95 19.87
CA LEU A 602 39.22 -32.83 20.64
C LEU A 602 37.69 -32.78 20.54
N SER A 603 37.03 -33.73 21.22
CA SER A 603 35.57 -33.71 21.40
C SER A 603 35.20 -33.89 22.86
N PHE A 604 34.31 -33.03 23.34
CA PHE A 604 33.70 -33.09 24.68
C PHE A 604 32.20 -33.32 24.54
N ARG A 605 31.64 -34.19 25.37
CA ARG A 605 30.19 -34.43 25.40
C ARG A 605 29.69 -34.60 26.82
N LEU A 606 28.62 -33.87 27.14
CA LEU A 606 27.73 -34.11 28.26
C LEU A 606 26.44 -34.69 27.71
N ALA A 607 26.06 -35.90 28.12
CA ALA A 607 24.87 -36.58 27.63
C ALA A 607 24.09 -37.27 28.74
N THR A 608 22.83 -37.55 28.44
CA THR A 608 21.97 -38.50 29.10
C THR A 608 22.01 -39.81 28.31
N ASN A 609 22.19 -40.94 28.98
CA ASN A 609 22.05 -42.25 28.34
C ASN A 609 20.62 -42.73 28.58
N PHE A 610 19.86 -42.99 27.51
CA PHE A 610 18.52 -43.56 27.58
C PHE A 610 18.51 -44.93 26.91
N GLU A 611 17.98 -45.94 27.59
CA GLU A 611 17.40 -47.12 26.95
C GLU A 611 15.87 -46.96 26.98
N GLU A 612 15.17 -47.37 25.92
CA GLU A 612 13.72 -47.21 25.84
C GLU A 612 13.04 -47.93 27.03
N GLY A 613 12.41 -47.16 27.93
CA GLY A 613 11.75 -47.69 29.14
C GLY A 613 12.53 -47.57 30.46
N SER A 614 13.68 -46.88 30.51
CA SER A 614 14.45 -46.61 31.75
C SER A 614 14.74 -45.12 32.00
N ASP A 615 15.11 -44.76 33.24
CA ASP A 615 15.56 -43.40 33.61
C ASP A 615 16.98 -43.13 33.08
N ALA A 616 17.28 -41.85 32.77
CA ALA A 616 18.55 -41.43 32.19
C ALA A 616 19.71 -41.25 33.19
N ASP A 617 20.89 -41.78 32.86
CA ASP A 617 22.16 -41.50 33.54
C ASP A 617 22.89 -40.30 32.88
N ILE A 618 23.54 -39.43 33.66
CA ILE A 618 24.35 -38.32 33.12
C ILE A 618 25.81 -38.78 32.94
N ALA A 619 26.37 -38.62 31.74
CA ALA A 619 27.73 -39.02 31.40
C ALA A 619 28.56 -37.90 30.77
N PHE A 620 29.83 -37.83 31.17
CA PHE A 620 30.88 -37.01 30.56
C PHE A 620 31.79 -37.91 29.72
N SER A 621 31.95 -37.61 28.43
CA SER A 621 32.76 -38.41 27.50
C SER A 621 33.79 -37.56 26.76
N TYR A 622 34.93 -38.17 26.43
CA TYR A 622 35.98 -37.60 25.58
C TYR A 622 36.03 -38.41 24.28
N ALA A 623 36.01 -37.74 23.13
CA ALA A 623 36.34 -38.33 21.83
C ALA A 623 35.67 -39.68 21.45
N PHE A 624 34.33 -39.74 21.37
CA PHE A 624 33.54 -40.92 20.93
C PHE A 624 33.82 -42.28 21.62
N SER A 625 34.83 -42.39 22.49
CA SER A 625 35.24 -43.60 23.17
C SER A 625 35.50 -43.30 24.65
N ASP A 626 34.75 -44.01 25.49
CA ASP A 626 34.80 -44.09 26.94
C ASP A 626 34.16 -42.95 27.74
N GLN A 627 33.30 -43.36 28.68
CA GLN A 627 32.66 -42.52 29.69
C GLN A 627 33.71 -42.15 30.75
N TYR A 628 34.22 -40.92 30.73
CA TYR A 628 35.19 -40.45 31.73
C TYR A 628 34.59 -40.42 33.15
N GLN A 629 33.31 -40.05 33.25
CA GLN A 629 32.56 -40.04 34.50
C GLN A 629 31.07 -40.24 34.21
N TYR A 630 30.37 -40.96 35.08
CA TYR A 630 28.90 -41.12 34.98
C TYR A 630 28.22 -41.08 36.36
N PHE A 631 26.95 -40.68 36.38
CA PHE A 631 26.10 -40.62 37.57
C PHE A 631 24.86 -41.50 37.38
N THR A 632 24.62 -42.40 38.33
CA THR A 632 23.47 -43.31 38.25
C THR A 632 22.20 -42.71 38.85
N GLY A 633 21.07 -42.87 38.15
CA GLY A 633 19.74 -42.42 38.59
C GLY A 633 18.93 -43.42 39.44
N PRO A 634 17.72 -43.05 39.91
CA PRO A 634 16.84 -43.90 40.73
C PRO A 634 16.51 -45.27 40.11
N ASN A 635 16.40 -45.33 38.78
CA ASN A 635 16.05 -46.54 38.02
C ASN A 635 17.15 -46.96 37.01
N THR A 636 18.44 -46.67 37.28
CA THR A 636 19.57 -47.15 36.44
C THR A 636 19.66 -48.68 36.40
N THR A 637 20.34 -49.26 35.41
CA THR A 637 20.66 -50.70 35.32
C THR A 637 22.09 -51.05 35.76
N GLN A 638 22.93 -50.05 36.05
CA GLN A 638 24.33 -50.26 36.41
C GLN A 638 24.49 -50.92 37.79
N THR A 639 25.15 -52.08 37.83
CA THR A 639 25.24 -52.90 39.05
C THR A 639 26.58 -52.78 39.79
N PHE A 640 27.64 -52.29 39.14
CA PHE A 640 29.01 -52.27 39.70
C PHE A 640 29.45 -53.63 40.27
N GLY A 641 29.12 -54.72 39.57
CA GLY A 641 29.44 -56.08 39.99
C GLY A 641 28.52 -56.65 41.08
N ARG A 642 27.43 -55.96 41.44
CA ARG A 642 26.41 -56.45 42.38
C ARG A 642 25.28 -57.19 41.65
N THR A 643 24.44 -57.88 42.41
CA THR A 643 23.27 -58.62 41.88
C THR A 643 22.07 -57.72 41.56
N ALA A 644 22.10 -56.45 41.97
CA ALA A 644 21.05 -55.46 41.71
C ALA A 644 21.68 -54.12 41.31
N PRO A 645 20.97 -53.28 40.53
CA PRO A 645 21.45 -51.95 40.17
C PRO A 645 21.66 -51.05 41.39
N VAL A 646 22.58 -50.08 41.26
CA VAL A 646 22.93 -49.15 42.34
C VAL A 646 22.62 -47.71 41.93
N PRO A 647 21.53 -47.11 42.45
CA PRO A 647 21.19 -45.73 42.15
C PRO A 647 22.06 -44.74 42.96
N TYR A 648 22.19 -43.50 42.45
CA TYR A 648 22.82 -42.35 43.10
C TYR A 648 24.33 -42.46 43.37
N VAL A 649 25.07 -43.09 42.46
CA VAL A 649 26.54 -43.27 42.55
C VAL A 649 27.25 -42.53 41.41
N SER A 650 28.40 -41.91 41.73
CA SER A 650 29.35 -41.42 40.73
C SER A 650 30.36 -42.52 40.41
N GLY A 651 30.37 -42.99 39.15
CA GLY A 651 31.31 -43.97 38.63
C GLY A 651 32.46 -43.33 37.87
N PHE A 652 33.66 -43.88 38.02
CA PHE A 652 34.87 -43.50 37.28
C PHE A 652 35.56 -44.79 36.80
N PRO A 653 35.80 -44.98 35.49
CA PRO A 653 36.57 -46.13 35.02
C PRO A 653 38.00 -46.15 35.56
N GLN A 654 38.57 -44.95 35.76
CA GLN A 654 39.89 -44.73 36.32
C GLN A 654 39.89 -43.43 37.14
N VAL A 655 40.57 -43.42 38.29
CA VAL A 655 40.68 -42.23 39.15
C VAL A 655 42.14 -41.94 39.49
N ALA A 656 42.56 -40.69 39.36
CA ALA A 656 43.83 -40.24 39.90
C ALA A 656 43.65 -39.76 41.34
N ILE A 657 44.42 -40.32 42.27
CA ILE A 657 44.40 -39.92 43.69
C ILE A 657 45.68 -39.11 43.98
N GLY A 658 45.51 -37.90 44.53
CA GLY A 658 46.59 -36.95 44.77
C GLY A 658 46.67 -35.85 43.70
N SER A 659 47.77 -35.09 43.68
CA SER A 659 47.96 -33.97 42.74
C SER A 659 49.42 -33.86 42.26
N GLY A 660 49.62 -33.24 41.09
CA GLY A 660 50.94 -33.06 40.47
C GLY A 660 51.65 -34.38 40.16
N ALA A 661 52.99 -34.39 40.17
CA ALA A 661 53.81 -35.57 39.89
C ALA A 661 53.63 -36.73 40.90
N ASN A 662 52.97 -36.47 42.03
CA ASN A 662 52.71 -37.44 43.09
C ASN A 662 51.35 -38.14 42.97
N ALA A 663 50.51 -37.75 42.00
CA ALA A 663 49.25 -38.42 41.76
C ALA A 663 49.47 -39.87 41.28
N ARG A 664 48.59 -40.78 41.68
CA ARG A 664 48.60 -42.18 41.22
C ARG A 664 47.25 -42.59 40.68
N ILE A 665 47.28 -43.30 39.57
CA ILE A 665 46.12 -43.88 38.93
C ILE A 665 45.68 -45.13 39.70
N MET A 666 44.39 -45.20 40.00
CA MET A 666 43.69 -46.42 40.40
C MET A 666 42.69 -46.81 39.33
N ALA A 667 42.73 -48.07 38.91
CA ALA A 667 41.84 -48.65 37.93
C ALA A 667 41.31 -50.02 38.41
N ASN A 668 40.48 -50.66 37.59
CA ASN A 668 39.98 -52.01 37.83
C ASN A 668 40.25 -52.89 36.60
N GLY A 669 40.43 -54.20 36.81
CA GLY A 669 40.74 -55.13 35.72
C GLY A 669 40.75 -56.60 36.15
N THR A 670 40.89 -57.50 35.17
CA THR A 670 40.98 -58.96 35.39
C THR A 670 42.42 -59.46 35.48
N ALA A 671 43.41 -58.63 35.16
CA ALA A 671 44.84 -58.93 35.19
C ALA A 671 45.68 -57.64 35.34
N ALA A 672 46.97 -57.80 35.62
CA ALA A 672 47.93 -56.69 35.56
C ALA A 672 48.03 -56.13 34.12
N PRO A 673 48.20 -54.79 33.95
CA PRO A 673 48.40 -54.18 32.64
C PRO A 673 49.61 -54.75 31.88
N THR A 674 49.39 -55.06 30.59
CA THR A 674 50.43 -55.56 29.67
C THR A 674 50.87 -54.54 28.62
N THR A 675 50.17 -53.40 28.54
CA THR A 675 50.45 -52.26 27.64
C THR A 675 50.17 -50.94 28.39
N GLY A 676 50.53 -49.79 27.81
CA GLY A 676 50.33 -48.45 28.41
C GLY A 676 51.53 -47.95 29.22
N TYR A 677 51.61 -46.66 29.54
CA TYR A 677 52.67 -46.12 30.40
C TYR A 677 52.16 -45.98 31.83
N HIS A 678 52.89 -46.53 32.80
CA HIS A 678 52.46 -46.62 34.19
C HIS A 678 53.54 -46.12 35.15
N ALA A 679 53.13 -45.41 36.19
CA ALA A 679 54.01 -44.94 37.26
C ALA A 679 54.06 -45.91 38.46
N GLN A 680 55.21 -45.97 39.13
CA GLN A 680 55.35 -46.67 40.42
C GLN A 680 54.33 -46.15 41.43
N GLY A 681 53.54 -47.05 42.03
CA GLY A 681 52.51 -46.75 43.02
C GLY A 681 51.08 -46.71 42.45
N GLU A 682 50.90 -46.92 41.15
CA GLU A 682 49.58 -47.17 40.57
C GLU A 682 49.02 -48.53 41.00
N PHE A 683 47.68 -48.65 41.05
CA PHE A 683 47.00 -49.85 41.52
C PHE A 683 45.83 -50.25 40.61
N VAL A 684 45.73 -51.54 40.30
CA VAL A 684 44.58 -52.13 39.58
C VAL A 684 43.86 -53.10 40.51
N TRP A 685 42.61 -52.78 40.87
CA TRP A 685 41.75 -53.65 41.64
C TRP A 685 41.31 -54.86 40.81
N ASN A 686 41.50 -56.07 41.34
CA ASN A 686 40.97 -57.27 40.71
C ASN A 686 39.45 -57.30 40.85
N ILE A 687 38.72 -57.34 39.73
CA ILE A 687 37.25 -57.38 39.73
C ILE A 687 36.67 -58.78 40.01
N ALA A 688 37.52 -59.81 40.03
CA ALA A 688 37.15 -61.18 40.37
C ALA A 688 38.14 -61.79 41.40
N PRO A 689 38.27 -61.21 42.60
CA PRO A 689 39.18 -61.74 43.62
C PRO A 689 38.66 -63.06 44.19
N THR A 690 39.55 -64.02 44.44
CA THR A 690 39.23 -65.27 45.15
C THR A 690 39.75 -65.20 46.60
N ALA A 691 39.20 -66.04 47.50
CA ALA A 691 39.49 -66.00 48.94
C ALA A 691 40.98 -66.13 49.34
N THR A 692 41.83 -66.61 48.42
CA THR A 692 43.29 -66.73 48.58
C THR A 692 44.06 -66.20 47.36
N GLY A 693 43.39 -65.42 46.52
CA GLY A 693 43.92 -64.94 45.25
C GLY A 693 44.49 -63.54 45.31
N THR A 694 44.75 -62.99 44.12
CA THR A 694 45.20 -61.62 43.95
C THR A 694 44.05 -60.64 44.21
N LEU A 695 44.22 -59.75 45.20
CA LEU A 695 43.33 -58.62 45.48
C LEU A 695 43.43 -57.55 44.39
N GLY A 696 44.62 -57.39 43.83
CA GLY A 696 44.91 -56.45 42.76
C GLY A 696 46.40 -56.43 42.45
N TRP A 697 46.83 -55.54 41.57
CA TRP A 697 48.22 -55.41 41.17
C TRP A 697 48.72 -54.00 41.46
N SER A 698 49.89 -53.89 42.10
CA SER A 698 50.56 -52.62 42.35
C SER A 698 51.78 -52.49 41.45
N CYS A 699 51.91 -51.35 40.77
CA CYS A 699 53.08 -51.05 39.95
C CYS A 699 54.25 -50.71 40.87
N THR A 700 55.27 -51.56 40.91
CA THR A 700 56.45 -51.40 41.78
C THR A 700 57.61 -50.69 41.09
N ALA A 701 57.59 -50.59 39.76
CA ALA A 701 58.53 -49.77 38.98
C ALA A 701 57.86 -49.24 37.71
N SER A 702 58.04 -47.94 37.43
CA SER A 702 57.45 -47.27 36.27
C SER A 702 57.93 -47.87 34.93
N GLY A 703 57.10 -47.85 33.89
CA GLY A 703 57.49 -48.31 32.56
C GLY A 703 56.32 -48.49 31.59
N THR A 704 56.58 -49.15 30.46
CA THR A 704 55.57 -49.50 29.44
C THR A 704 55.51 -51.03 29.27
N PRO A 705 54.72 -51.77 30.08
CA PRO A 705 53.65 -51.32 31.00
C PRO A 705 54.04 -51.11 32.47
N GLY A 706 55.32 -51.14 32.82
CA GLY A 706 55.77 -51.10 34.21
C GLY A 706 55.87 -52.49 34.83
N THR A 707 56.44 -52.59 36.03
CA THR A 707 56.60 -53.87 36.75
C THR A 707 55.49 -54.01 37.78
N TRP A 708 54.65 -55.03 37.64
CA TRP A 708 53.46 -55.22 38.47
C TRP A 708 53.62 -56.38 39.44
N THR A 709 53.31 -56.13 40.70
CA THR A 709 53.32 -57.13 41.76
C THR A 709 51.89 -57.42 42.20
N ALA A 710 51.52 -58.69 42.22
CA ALA A 710 50.25 -59.13 42.78
C ALA A 710 50.21 -58.83 44.28
N VAL A 711 49.19 -58.09 44.71
CA VAL A 711 48.86 -57.89 46.11
C VAL A 711 47.88 -58.97 46.50
N THR A 712 48.29 -59.87 47.39
CA THR A 712 47.46 -60.97 47.88
C THR A 712 46.75 -60.55 49.16
N VAL A 713 45.54 -61.05 49.36
CA VAL A 713 44.89 -60.98 50.68
C VAL A 713 45.64 -61.96 51.60
N PRO A 714 46.17 -61.51 52.75
CA PRO A 714 46.91 -62.39 53.67
C PRO A 714 46.07 -63.54 54.23
#